data_AF-A0A8J5KND4-F1
#
_entry.id   AF-A0A8J5KND4-F1
#
_cell.length_a   1.000
_cell.length_b   1.000
_cell.length_c   1.000
_cell.angle_alpha   90.00
_cell.angle_beta   90.00
_cell.angle_gamma   90.00
#
_symmetry.space_group_name_H-M   'P 1'
#
loop_
_entity.id
_entity.type
_entity.pdbx_description
1 polymer ?
#
loop_
_entity_poly.entity_id
_entity_poly.type
_entity_poly.pdbx_seq_one_letter_code
_entity_poly.pdbx_strand_id
1 'polypeptide(L)'
;GYFYYSSLADNKVTCISPGAFSQLSTLSEINLEGNPLRCNCHMGWLAEWLRSQSAATGVPKCQSPPHLRDILITEVPSSQFACEGDEPGCFGVEERCPTDCRCEGTVVRCSRARLREIPKGIPSHATELYLDVNEITELDADRLAHLTALTRLDLSNNQIAVLQNNTFASLNQLSTLSLHGNDISMIPDGAFRDLVFITHIAMGANPLFCDCSLGWFSDWVKSDFVEPGIARCAEPPSMRDKLVLTTPTQAFKCVPKVPDEVLAKCDLCYTHPCENGATCRPLANRSYECICAPAYYGPNCQYKIDACYGNPCRNLGTCKILEAGRFSCHCPPGFEGDRCEVNIDDCAGNKCENNSTCIDLVEEYRCQCHPGYTGDYCERKIPFCSKEFNPCKNGASCIDHSTHYECQCALGYTGENCTENIDDCINHLCQHGASCVDGENEYTCKCINDYSGKFCEVGPAVFLQTSPCQQNDCQNGICFHCEYLTRVHFGANDSFLALEPLKTRPSSNVTLHFRTNQEDGVLFYIGESAHLAVELFKGRIRVSYDVGNYPVSNMFSYEVVNDGDWHTVELLTIKQNFTMRIDRGTARSIINDGLNEYLQVASPLYIGGLPKEVAQSASRRWHLKDTGSFSGCMERMYMNGRLSDLGAGQQHKVAPGCGGEETVRDQGLNGNDQHMSTTTKQLGPKEEECQHNNTLTNEVQVNCQHNNTLTNEVQ
;
A
#
# COMPACT_ATOMS: atom_id res chain seq x y z
N GLY A 1 -27.45 -19.42 40.16
CA GLY A 1 -28.11 -19.68 41.45
C GLY A 1 -29.54 -19.20 41.39
N TYR A 2 -30.43 -19.68 42.25
CA TYR A 2 -31.88 -19.35 42.21
C TYR A 2 -32.16 -17.97 42.82
N PHE A 3 -31.86 -16.91 42.07
CA PHE A 3 -32.20 -15.53 42.44
C PHE A 3 -33.49 -15.14 41.71
N TYR A 4 -34.60 -14.97 42.44
CA TYR A 4 -35.86 -14.45 41.88
C TYR A 4 -35.84 -12.92 41.73
N TYR A 5 -35.21 -12.23 42.69
CA TYR A 5 -35.07 -10.77 42.75
C TYR A 5 -33.60 -10.40 42.93
N SER A 6 -33.16 -9.32 42.30
CA SER A 6 -31.85 -8.71 42.51
C SER A 6 -31.94 -7.18 42.49
N SER A 7 -31.21 -6.48 43.37
CA SER A 7 -31.15 -5.02 43.35
C SER A 7 -29.71 -4.54 43.21
N LEU A 8 -29.50 -3.66 42.24
CA LEU A 8 -28.27 -2.91 41.98
C LEU A 8 -28.54 -1.40 42.03
N ALA A 9 -29.63 -0.96 42.66
CA ALA A 9 -30.04 0.44 42.72
C ALA A 9 -28.96 1.35 43.35
N ASP A 10 -28.94 2.63 42.98
CA ASP A 10 -28.09 3.70 43.53
C ASP A 10 -26.57 3.40 43.51
N ASN A 11 -26.15 2.56 42.55
CA ASN A 11 -24.74 2.23 42.31
C ASN A 11 -24.13 3.09 41.19
N LYS A 12 -22.86 2.82 40.86
CA LYS A 12 -22.12 3.50 39.79
C LYS A 12 -22.03 2.68 38.50
N VAL A 13 -23.02 1.82 38.22
CA VAL A 13 -23.02 1.00 37.00
C VAL A 13 -23.21 1.90 35.78
N THR A 14 -22.22 1.94 34.89
CA THR A 14 -22.26 2.70 33.64
C THR A 14 -22.60 1.82 32.43
N CYS A 15 -22.30 0.52 32.48
CA CYS A 15 -22.42 -0.41 31.35
C CYS A 15 -22.57 -1.84 31.90
N ILE A 16 -23.34 -2.69 31.23
CA ILE A 16 -23.52 -4.11 31.56
C ILE A 16 -23.31 -4.92 30.28
N SER A 17 -22.41 -5.90 30.32
CA SER A 17 -22.02 -6.67 29.12
C SER A 17 -23.08 -7.68 28.68
N PRO A 18 -23.22 -7.92 27.36
CA PRO A 18 -24.07 -8.98 26.83
C PRO A 18 -23.85 -10.32 27.54
N GLY A 19 -24.94 -10.98 27.91
CA GLY A 19 -24.90 -12.29 28.56
C GLY A 19 -24.62 -12.28 30.07
N ALA A 20 -24.43 -11.12 30.72
CA ALA A 20 -24.23 -11.03 32.17
C ALA A 20 -25.32 -11.73 33.01
N PHE A 21 -26.55 -11.81 32.49
CA PHE A 21 -27.68 -12.48 33.14
C PHE A 21 -28.02 -13.86 32.54
N SER A 22 -27.23 -14.37 31.58
CA SER A 22 -27.50 -15.63 30.87
C SER A 22 -27.60 -16.86 31.77
N GLN A 23 -26.87 -16.87 32.89
CA GLN A 23 -26.85 -17.95 33.89
C GLN A 23 -27.90 -17.75 35.02
N LEU A 24 -28.74 -16.71 34.92
CA LEU A 24 -29.75 -16.35 35.93
C LEU A 24 -31.17 -16.71 35.45
N SER A 25 -31.34 -17.96 35.01
CA SER A 25 -32.57 -18.52 34.41
C SER A 25 -33.83 -18.56 35.30
N THR A 26 -33.82 -17.90 36.45
CA THR A 26 -34.95 -17.77 37.39
C THR A 26 -35.13 -16.33 37.91
N LEU A 27 -34.39 -15.35 37.36
CA LEU A 27 -34.48 -13.94 37.72
C LEU A 27 -35.72 -13.29 37.07
N SER A 28 -36.75 -13.04 37.87
CA SER A 28 -37.99 -12.39 37.42
C SER A 28 -38.00 -10.88 37.64
N GLU A 29 -37.14 -10.35 38.51
CA GLU A 29 -37.06 -8.92 38.82
C GLU A 29 -35.60 -8.45 39.02
N ILE A 30 -35.25 -7.32 38.42
CA ILE A 30 -33.99 -6.60 38.66
C ILE A 30 -34.22 -5.10 38.82
N ASN A 31 -33.58 -4.51 39.84
CA ASN A 31 -33.56 -3.06 40.04
C ASN A 31 -32.21 -2.44 39.61
N LEU A 32 -32.30 -1.42 38.76
CA LEU A 32 -31.18 -0.67 38.17
C LEU A 32 -31.35 0.86 38.32
N GLU A 33 -32.27 1.33 39.16
CA GLU A 33 -32.52 2.75 39.40
C GLU A 33 -31.28 3.47 39.98
N GLY A 34 -31.18 4.79 39.80
CA GLY A 34 -30.06 5.61 40.33
C GLY A 34 -28.70 5.42 39.66
N ASN A 35 -28.56 4.49 38.70
CA ASN A 35 -27.28 4.19 38.04
C ASN A 35 -26.99 5.10 36.82
N PRO A 36 -25.73 5.53 36.60
CA PRO A 36 -25.35 6.43 35.50
C PRO A 36 -25.13 5.69 34.16
N LEU A 37 -26.18 5.06 33.62
CA LEU A 37 -26.10 4.17 32.44
C LEU A 37 -25.68 4.90 31.14
N ARG A 38 -24.75 4.32 30.38
CA ARG A 38 -24.33 4.77 29.04
C ARG A 38 -25.07 4.02 27.94
N CYS A 39 -26.15 4.59 27.42
CA CYS A 39 -26.99 3.97 26.38
C CYS A 39 -26.38 4.10 24.97
N ASN A 40 -25.15 3.62 24.78
CA ASN A 40 -24.51 3.47 23.47
C ASN A 40 -24.76 2.05 22.89
N CYS A 41 -24.19 1.74 21.73
CA CYS A 41 -24.37 0.46 21.03
C CYS A 41 -24.13 -0.80 21.87
N HIS A 42 -23.35 -0.72 22.95
CA HIS A 42 -23.07 -1.85 23.83
C HIS A 42 -24.18 -2.14 24.86
N MET A 43 -25.21 -1.29 24.96
CA MET A 43 -26.32 -1.42 25.93
C MET A 43 -27.69 -1.73 25.31
N GLY A 44 -27.81 -1.79 23.97
CA GLY A 44 -29.08 -2.11 23.30
C GLY A 44 -29.65 -3.49 23.67
N TRP A 45 -28.78 -4.48 23.89
CA TRP A 45 -29.18 -5.82 24.35
C TRP A 45 -29.89 -5.78 25.71
N LEU A 46 -29.50 -4.86 26.61
CA LEU A 46 -30.06 -4.75 27.95
C LEU A 46 -31.46 -4.15 27.89
N ALA A 47 -31.69 -3.17 27.02
CA ALA A 47 -33.01 -2.62 26.74
C ALA A 47 -33.97 -3.71 26.25
N GLU A 48 -33.54 -4.52 25.28
CA GLU A 48 -34.32 -5.65 24.76
C GLU A 48 -34.57 -6.73 25.83
N TRP A 49 -33.55 -7.08 26.61
CA TRP A 49 -33.69 -8.05 27.70
C TRP A 49 -34.67 -7.56 28.79
N LEU A 50 -34.56 -6.31 29.24
CA LEU A 50 -35.48 -5.70 30.21
C LEU A 50 -36.92 -5.63 29.68
N ARG A 51 -37.11 -5.26 28.40
CA ARG A 51 -38.43 -5.34 27.73
C ARG A 51 -38.97 -6.78 27.70
N SER A 52 -38.11 -7.78 27.46
CA SER A 52 -38.52 -9.19 27.31
C SER A 52 -38.98 -9.88 28.60
N GLN A 53 -38.39 -9.51 29.75
CA GLN A 53 -38.64 -10.20 31.03
C GLN A 53 -39.75 -9.56 31.87
N SER A 54 -40.27 -8.38 31.48
CA SER A 54 -41.10 -7.51 32.34
C SER A 54 -40.49 -7.19 33.72
N ALA A 55 -39.16 -7.32 33.84
CA ALA A 55 -38.44 -7.46 35.10
C ALA A 55 -37.88 -6.16 35.70
N ALA A 56 -38.06 -5.01 35.06
CA ALA A 56 -37.50 -3.74 35.53
C ALA A 56 -38.32 -3.21 36.73
N THR A 57 -37.85 -3.45 37.96
CA THR A 57 -38.40 -2.81 39.17
C THR A 57 -37.54 -1.62 39.56
N GLY A 58 -38.10 -0.42 39.54
CA GLY A 58 -37.32 0.82 39.59
C GLY A 58 -36.85 1.27 38.20
N VAL A 59 -36.82 2.59 37.98
CA VAL A 59 -36.93 3.22 36.65
C VAL A 59 -35.53 3.52 36.06
N PRO A 60 -34.94 2.67 35.18
CA PRO A 60 -33.53 2.79 34.82
C PRO A 60 -33.34 3.77 33.68
N LYS A 61 -32.60 4.86 33.92
CA LYS A 61 -32.44 5.96 32.97
C LYS A 61 -31.04 6.03 32.36
N CYS A 62 -30.99 6.47 31.11
CA CYS A 62 -29.76 6.79 30.40
C CYS A 62 -29.17 8.10 30.92
N GLN A 63 -27.89 8.10 31.31
CA GLN A 63 -27.14 9.30 31.71
C GLN A 63 -26.36 9.91 30.54
N SER A 64 -25.99 9.07 29.55
CA SER A 64 -25.41 9.48 28.27
C SER A 64 -25.79 8.46 27.16
N PRO A 65 -25.64 8.76 25.86
CA PRO A 65 -25.19 10.03 25.26
C PRO A 65 -26.16 11.19 25.56
N PRO A 66 -25.75 12.47 25.35
CA PRO A 66 -26.55 13.63 25.76
C PRO A 66 -27.97 13.67 25.17
N HIS A 67 -28.17 13.12 23.96
CA HIS A 67 -29.47 13.08 23.28
C HIS A 67 -30.41 11.97 23.81
N LEU A 68 -29.90 11.00 24.59
CA LEU A 68 -30.71 10.00 25.30
C LEU A 68 -30.83 10.28 26.80
N ARG A 69 -30.28 11.40 27.28
CA ARG A 69 -30.18 11.67 28.71
C ARG A 69 -31.56 11.78 29.37
N ASP A 70 -31.67 11.21 30.57
CA ASP A 70 -32.86 11.13 31.42
C ASP A 70 -34.04 10.31 30.85
N ILE A 71 -33.88 9.69 29.67
CA ILE A 71 -34.82 8.75 29.02
C ILE A 71 -34.70 7.35 29.66
N LEU A 72 -35.82 6.63 29.75
CA LEU A 72 -35.91 5.23 30.19
C LEU A 72 -35.20 4.30 29.20
N ILE A 73 -34.27 3.45 29.67
CA ILE A 73 -33.50 2.55 28.79
C ILE A 73 -34.39 1.58 27.99
N THR A 74 -35.55 1.19 28.54
CA THR A 74 -36.55 0.34 27.88
C THR A 74 -37.32 1.05 26.76
N GLU A 75 -37.43 2.38 26.81
CA GLU A 75 -38.16 3.21 25.83
C GLU A 75 -37.28 3.62 24.64
N VAL A 76 -35.95 3.61 24.80
CA VAL A 76 -35.01 3.87 23.70
C VAL A 76 -35.17 2.82 22.59
N PRO A 77 -35.42 3.22 21.32
CA PRO A 77 -35.44 2.31 20.18
C PRO A 77 -34.08 1.66 19.93
N SER A 78 -34.06 0.38 19.51
CA SER A 78 -32.80 -0.36 19.30
C SER A 78 -31.86 0.29 18.26
N SER A 79 -32.38 1.12 17.34
CA SER A 79 -31.61 1.90 16.37
C SER A 79 -30.92 3.16 16.92
N GLN A 80 -31.26 3.61 18.13
CA GLN A 80 -30.62 4.78 18.76
C GLN A 80 -29.42 4.42 19.65
N PHE A 81 -29.19 3.13 19.91
CA PHE A 81 -27.97 2.65 20.55
C PHE A 81 -26.83 2.60 19.53
N ALA A 82 -26.19 3.75 19.29
CA ALA A 82 -25.04 3.92 18.41
C ALA A 82 -23.72 4.09 19.20
N CYS A 83 -22.58 3.98 18.53
CA CYS A 83 -21.24 4.27 19.05
C CYS A 83 -20.46 5.09 17.99
N GLU A 84 -19.59 6.00 18.41
CA GLU A 84 -18.79 6.84 17.51
C GLU A 84 -17.37 6.28 17.35
N GLY A 85 -17.12 5.54 16.26
CA GLY A 85 -15.84 4.88 16.00
C GLY A 85 -15.59 3.66 16.91
N ASP A 86 -14.31 3.35 17.15
CA ASP A 86 -13.88 2.31 18.10
C ASP A 86 -14.07 2.77 19.57
N GLU A 87 -15.31 3.07 19.97
CA GLU A 87 -15.60 3.31 21.39
C GLU A 87 -15.24 2.05 22.22
N PRO A 88 -14.58 2.22 23.38
CA PRO A 88 -14.35 1.12 24.31
C PRO A 88 -15.66 0.46 24.75
N GLY A 89 -15.60 -0.85 24.99
CA GLY A 89 -16.72 -1.59 25.55
C GLY A 89 -16.94 -1.26 27.04
N CYS A 90 -17.81 -2.01 27.71
CA CYS A 90 -17.93 -1.94 29.18
C CYS A 90 -16.60 -2.20 29.92
N PHE A 91 -15.56 -2.69 29.24
CA PHE A 91 -14.24 -3.09 29.76
C PHE A 91 -13.06 -2.44 29.01
N GLY A 92 -13.25 -1.29 28.35
CA GLY A 92 -12.16 -0.69 27.57
C GLY A 92 -11.95 -1.34 26.19
N VAL A 93 -10.73 -1.19 25.66
CA VAL A 93 -10.28 -1.79 24.39
C VAL A 93 -9.42 -3.04 24.62
N GLU A 94 -8.70 -3.12 25.74
CA GLU A 94 -7.62 -4.11 25.96
C GLU A 94 -8.09 -5.46 26.55
N GLU A 95 -9.33 -5.57 27.04
CA GLU A 95 -9.81 -6.76 27.79
C GLU A 95 -11.02 -7.49 27.15
N ARG A 96 -11.21 -7.38 25.83
CA ARG A 96 -12.24 -8.19 25.13
C ARG A 96 -11.69 -9.59 24.83
N CYS A 97 -12.39 -10.64 25.28
CA CYS A 97 -12.10 -12.02 24.87
C CYS A 97 -12.17 -12.14 23.33
N PRO A 98 -11.25 -12.87 22.67
CA PRO A 98 -11.31 -13.06 21.22
C PRO A 98 -12.62 -13.74 20.78
N THR A 99 -13.14 -13.37 19.61
CA THR A 99 -14.46 -13.78 19.08
C THR A 99 -14.69 -15.28 19.04
N ASP A 100 -13.63 -16.02 18.75
CA ASP A 100 -13.64 -17.48 18.54
C ASP A 100 -13.23 -18.25 19.81
N CYS A 101 -13.18 -17.54 20.95
CA CYS A 101 -12.78 -18.06 22.25
C CYS A 101 -13.85 -17.77 23.32
N ARG A 102 -13.81 -18.56 24.40
CA ARG A 102 -14.58 -18.37 25.63
C ARG A 102 -13.63 -18.12 26.80
N CYS A 103 -13.78 -16.99 27.48
CA CYS A 103 -12.98 -16.60 28.62
C CYS A 103 -13.80 -16.72 29.92
N GLU A 104 -13.24 -17.36 30.94
CA GLU A 104 -13.88 -17.58 32.24
C GLU A 104 -12.88 -17.24 33.36
N GLY A 105 -12.97 -16.01 33.86
CA GLY A 105 -11.91 -15.44 34.69
C GLY A 105 -10.60 -15.37 33.89
N THR A 106 -9.52 -15.90 34.45
CA THR A 106 -8.20 -15.96 33.81
C THR A 106 -8.01 -17.16 32.86
N VAL A 107 -9.05 -17.97 32.61
CA VAL A 107 -8.99 -19.15 31.73
C VAL A 107 -9.56 -18.81 30.35
N VAL A 108 -8.76 -19.00 29.30
CA VAL A 108 -9.12 -18.72 27.90
C VAL A 108 -9.21 -20.03 27.11
N ARG A 109 -10.35 -20.29 26.47
CA ARG A 109 -10.62 -21.53 25.71
C ARG A 109 -10.99 -21.21 24.27
N CYS A 110 -10.09 -21.54 23.35
CA CYS A 110 -10.16 -21.33 21.91
C CYS A 110 -10.15 -22.67 21.14
N SER A 111 -10.48 -23.77 21.82
CA SER A 111 -10.42 -25.14 21.30
C SER A 111 -11.41 -25.36 20.15
N ARG A 112 -11.02 -26.08 19.10
CA ARG A 112 -11.91 -26.48 17.97
C ARG A 112 -12.49 -25.33 17.13
N ALA A 113 -11.87 -24.16 17.17
CA ALA A 113 -12.28 -22.96 16.43
C ALA A 113 -11.74 -22.88 14.98
N ARG A 114 -10.93 -23.86 14.52
CA ARG A 114 -10.23 -23.87 13.22
C ARG A 114 -9.23 -22.72 13.04
N LEU A 115 -8.63 -22.28 14.15
CA LEU A 115 -7.65 -21.21 14.17
C LEU A 115 -6.36 -21.63 13.43
N ARG A 116 -5.83 -20.76 12.58
CA ARG A 116 -4.56 -20.97 11.84
C ARG A 116 -3.37 -20.21 12.41
N GLU A 117 -3.66 -19.19 13.21
CA GLU A 117 -2.71 -18.44 14.02
C GLU A 117 -3.26 -18.35 15.46
N ILE A 118 -2.42 -17.90 16.39
CA ILE A 118 -2.86 -17.55 17.74
C ILE A 118 -3.70 -16.25 17.65
N PRO A 119 -4.93 -16.20 18.21
CA PRO A 119 -5.76 -15.00 18.16
C PRO A 119 -5.10 -13.76 18.75
N LYS A 120 -5.35 -12.60 18.13
CA LYS A 120 -5.05 -11.29 18.73
C LYS A 120 -6.06 -11.01 19.85
N GLY A 121 -5.66 -10.24 20.87
CA GLY A 121 -6.55 -9.83 21.96
C GLY A 121 -6.77 -10.89 23.05
N ILE A 122 -5.92 -11.92 23.16
CA ILE A 122 -5.91 -12.79 24.35
C ILE A 122 -5.54 -11.92 25.58
N PRO A 123 -6.34 -11.89 26.65
CA PRO A 123 -6.06 -11.03 27.81
C PRO A 123 -4.71 -11.32 28.46
N SER A 124 -3.94 -10.27 28.75
CA SER A 124 -2.61 -10.35 29.37
C SER A 124 -2.60 -11.02 30.75
N HIS A 125 -3.73 -10.96 31.46
CA HIS A 125 -3.95 -11.60 32.76
C HIS A 125 -4.35 -13.09 32.68
N ALA A 126 -4.33 -13.70 31.48
CA ALA A 126 -4.68 -15.12 31.32
C ALA A 126 -3.65 -16.05 31.99
N THR A 127 -4.14 -17.00 32.80
CA THR A 127 -3.32 -18.00 33.52
C THR A 127 -3.37 -19.37 32.87
N GLU A 128 -4.42 -19.67 32.09
CA GLU A 128 -4.54 -20.91 31.32
C GLU A 128 -5.10 -20.61 29.92
N LEU A 129 -4.41 -21.07 28.88
CA LEU A 129 -4.78 -20.87 27.48
C LEU A 129 -4.88 -22.22 26.76
N TYR A 130 -6.06 -22.51 26.21
CA TYR A 130 -6.35 -23.73 25.46
C TYR A 130 -6.61 -23.38 24.00
N LEU A 131 -5.74 -23.86 23.11
CA LEU A 131 -5.78 -23.71 21.65
C LEU A 131 -5.83 -25.09 20.96
N ASP A 132 -6.29 -26.12 21.69
CA ASP A 132 -6.27 -27.51 21.23
C ASP A 132 -7.24 -27.80 20.08
N VAL A 133 -6.87 -28.76 19.22
CA VAL A 133 -7.67 -29.23 18.08
C VAL A 133 -7.99 -28.09 17.10
N ASN A 134 -6.96 -27.45 16.55
CA ASN A 134 -7.05 -26.32 15.62
C ASN A 134 -6.17 -26.56 14.37
N GLU A 135 -5.99 -25.54 13.52
CA GLU A 135 -5.22 -25.57 12.27
C GLU A 135 -3.90 -24.77 12.38
N ILE A 136 -3.37 -24.52 13.60
CA ILE A 136 -2.22 -23.62 13.82
C ILE A 136 -0.94 -24.25 13.26
N THR A 137 -0.28 -23.58 12.31
CA THR A 137 0.94 -24.10 11.64
C THR A 137 2.26 -23.55 12.17
N GLU A 138 2.24 -22.39 12.83
CA GLU A 138 3.41 -21.69 13.35
C GLU A 138 3.07 -20.93 14.64
N LEU A 139 4.07 -20.70 15.49
CA LEU A 139 3.95 -19.97 16.75
C LEU A 139 4.66 -18.61 16.66
N ASP A 140 3.88 -17.57 16.36
CA ASP A 140 4.31 -16.18 16.42
C ASP A 140 4.60 -15.78 17.88
N ALA A 141 5.85 -15.39 18.16
CA ALA A 141 6.29 -15.00 19.50
C ALA A 141 5.57 -13.73 20.01
N ASP A 142 5.23 -12.80 19.11
CA ASP A 142 4.55 -11.54 19.47
C ASP A 142 3.08 -11.77 19.88
N ARG A 143 2.49 -12.93 19.54
CA ARG A 143 1.17 -13.35 20.05
C ARG A 143 1.22 -13.91 21.49
N LEU A 144 2.40 -14.26 21.98
CA LEU A 144 2.60 -14.89 23.30
C LEU A 144 3.35 -13.99 24.29
N ALA A 145 4.18 -13.06 23.80
CA ALA A 145 5.08 -12.25 24.62
C ALA A 145 4.40 -11.49 25.78
N HIS A 146 3.16 -11.04 25.60
CA HIS A 146 2.41 -10.31 26.63
C HIS A 146 1.76 -11.21 27.70
N LEU A 147 1.67 -12.53 27.47
CA LEU A 147 1.01 -13.50 28.35
C LEU A 147 1.90 -13.96 29.52
N THR A 148 2.57 -13.01 30.16
CA THR A 148 3.57 -13.27 31.23
C THR A 148 3.00 -13.97 32.48
N ALA A 149 1.68 -13.91 32.69
CA ALA A 149 0.97 -14.61 33.77
C ALA A 149 0.60 -16.07 33.45
N LEU A 150 0.92 -16.57 32.25
CA LEU A 150 0.42 -17.86 31.77
C LEU A 150 1.11 -19.05 32.46
N THR A 151 0.31 -19.87 33.15
CA THR A 151 0.75 -21.07 33.88
C THR A 151 0.49 -22.38 33.13
N ARG A 152 -0.45 -22.38 32.18
CA ARG A 152 -0.73 -23.50 31.26
C ARG A 152 -0.99 -23.02 29.83
N LEU A 153 -0.36 -23.71 28.87
CA LEU A 153 -0.58 -23.54 27.44
C LEU A 153 -0.84 -24.92 26.80
N ASP A 154 -2.01 -25.11 26.20
CA ASP A 154 -2.33 -26.31 25.41
C ASP A 154 -2.45 -25.96 23.92
N LEU A 155 -1.51 -26.46 23.13
CA LEU A 155 -1.41 -26.34 21.67
C LEU A 155 -1.54 -27.72 21.00
N SER A 156 -2.08 -28.73 21.70
CA SER A 156 -2.16 -30.09 21.17
C SER A 156 -3.12 -30.23 19.98
N ASN A 157 -2.85 -31.21 19.11
CA ASN A 157 -3.66 -31.50 17.93
C ASN A 157 -3.76 -30.28 16.99
N ASN A 158 -2.61 -29.72 16.64
CA ASN A 158 -2.44 -28.62 15.68
C ASN A 158 -1.50 -29.07 14.54
N GLN A 159 -1.03 -28.14 13.71
CA GLN A 159 -0.19 -28.41 12.54
C GLN A 159 1.20 -27.77 12.69
N ILE A 160 1.66 -27.54 13.93
CA ILE A 160 2.92 -26.84 14.23
C ILE A 160 4.08 -27.71 13.75
N ALA A 161 4.82 -27.24 12.74
CA ALA A 161 5.93 -27.98 12.14
C ALA A 161 7.32 -27.55 12.66
N VAL A 162 7.40 -26.32 13.18
CA VAL A 162 8.62 -25.65 13.66
C VAL A 162 8.35 -24.94 14.99
N LEU A 163 9.35 -24.96 15.87
CA LEU A 163 9.46 -24.08 17.02
C LEU A 163 10.61 -23.11 16.74
N GLN A 164 10.37 -21.80 16.80
CA GLN A 164 11.44 -20.81 16.65
C GLN A 164 12.22 -20.65 17.97
N ASN A 165 13.41 -20.06 17.90
CA ASN A 165 14.12 -19.64 19.11
C ASN A 165 13.30 -18.57 19.84
N ASN A 166 13.32 -18.60 21.17
CA ASN A 166 12.68 -17.61 22.04
C ASN A 166 11.14 -17.50 21.93
N THR A 167 10.44 -18.38 21.19
CA THR A 167 8.96 -18.39 21.06
C THR A 167 8.23 -18.31 22.41
N PHE A 168 8.81 -18.88 23.47
CA PHE A 168 8.23 -18.90 24.81
C PHE A 168 8.98 -18.04 25.84
N ALA A 169 9.94 -17.18 25.43
CA ALA A 169 10.90 -16.51 26.31
C ALA A 169 10.30 -15.52 27.34
N SER A 170 9.04 -15.12 27.16
CA SER A 170 8.32 -14.28 28.14
C SER A 170 7.38 -15.07 29.06
N LEU A 171 7.17 -16.37 28.80
CA LEU A 171 6.22 -17.22 29.54
C LEU A 171 6.86 -17.79 30.83
N ASN A 172 7.47 -16.90 31.62
CA ASN A 172 8.31 -17.24 32.77
C ASN A 172 7.54 -17.83 33.97
N GLN A 173 6.21 -18.04 33.86
CA GLN A 173 5.36 -18.71 34.86
C GLN A 173 4.78 -20.04 34.34
N LEU A 174 5.15 -20.47 33.13
CA LEU A 174 4.54 -21.61 32.46
C LEU A 174 4.95 -22.94 33.12
N SER A 175 3.98 -23.59 33.76
CA SER A 175 4.16 -24.86 34.48
C SER A 175 3.81 -26.10 33.65
N THR A 176 2.90 -25.94 32.69
CA THR A 176 2.37 -26.99 31.81
C THR A 176 2.39 -26.50 30.36
N LEU A 177 3.06 -27.21 29.46
CA LEU A 177 3.05 -26.98 28.01
C LEU A 177 2.66 -28.26 27.27
N SER A 178 1.62 -28.20 26.43
CA SER A 178 1.21 -29.33 25.59
C SER A 178 1.39 -29.00 24.11
N LEU A 179 2.26 -29.75 23.43
CA LEU A 179 2.51 -29.71 21.98
C LEU A 179 2.20 -31.09 21.34
N HIS A 180 1.45 -31.93 22.05
CA HIS A 180 1.11 -33.30 21.67
C HIS A 180 0.34 -33.34 20.34
N GLY A 181 0.69 -34.26 19.42
CA GLY A 181 -0.03 -34.40 18.16
C GLY A 181 0.14 -33.19 17.23
N ASN A 182 1.39 -32.79 16.99
CA ASN A 182 1.77 -31.76 16.01
C ASN A 182 2.76 -32.36 15.00
N ASP A 183 3.24 -31.56 14.05
CA ASP A 183 4.17 -31.98 12.99
C ASP A 183 5.65 -31.66 13.32
N ILE A 184 5.99 -31.45 14.60
CA ILE A 184 7.34 -31.04 15.01
C ILE A 184 8.34 -32.17 14.75
N SER A 185 9.34 -31.93 13.89
CA SER A 185 10.44 -32.87 13.66
C SER A 185 11.76 -32.48 14.31
N MET A 186 12.01 -31.21 14.59
CA MET A 186 13.24 -30.72 15.22
C MET A 186 12.92 -29.70 16.31
N ILE A 187 13.77 -29.62 17.33
CA ILE A 187 13.65 -28.65 18.43
C ILE A 187 15.00 -27.94 18.60
N PRO A 188 15.10 -26.61 18.37
CA PRO A 188 16.35 -25.88 18.53
C PRO A 188 16.91 -25.94 19.96
N ASP A 189 18.24 -25.89 20.10
CA ASP A 189 18.90 -25.84 21.42
C ASP A 189 18.36 -24.66 22.24
N GLY A 190 17.83 -24.96 23.43
CA GLY A 190 17.32 -23.95 24.33
C GLY A 190 15.94 -23.40 23.99
N ALA A 191 15.17 -24.02 23.08
CA ALA A 191 13.78 -23.60 22.79
C ALA A 191 12.85 -23.55 24.03
N PHE A 192 13.23 -24.23 25.13
CA PHE A 192 12.53 -24.23 26.42
C PHE A 192 13.36 -23.62 27.57
N ARG A 193 14.48 -22.94 27.28
CA ARG A 193 15.49 -22.52 28.27
C ARG A 193 14.96 -21.54 29.31
N ASP A 194 14.06 -20.65 28.90
CA ASP A 194 13.48 -19.61 29.76
C ASP A 194 12.25 -20.10 30.55
N LEU A 195 11.80 -21.33 30.33
CA LEU A 195 10.65 -21.92 31.00
C LEU A 195 11.01 -22.44 32.41
N VAL A 196 11.55 -21.56 33.26
CA VAL A 196 12.17 -21.89 34.56
C VAL A 196 11.24 -22.66 35.53
N PHE A 197 9.93 -22.53 35.37
CA PHE A 197 8.91 -23.18 36.21
C PHE A 197 8.21 -24.37 35.54
N ILE A 198 8.68 -24.84 34.38
CA ILE A 198 8.06 -25.96 33.68
C ILE A 198 8.16 -27.25 34.49
N THR A 199 7.04 -27.95 34.65
CA THR A 199 6.97 -29.25 35.35
C THR A 199 6.43 -30.36 34.47
N HIS A 200 5.67 -30.02 33.43
CA HIS A 200 5.04 -30.96 32.52
C HIS A 200 5.12 -30.44 31.08
N ILE A 201 5.76 -31.21 30.19
CA ILE A 201 5.74 -30.99 28.75
C ILE A 201 5.21 -32.24 28.03
N ALA A 202 4.23 -32.09 27.13
CA ALA A 202 3.68 -33.19 26.35
C ALA A 202 4.13 -33.10 24.89
N MET A 203 5.10 -33.93 24.49
CA MET A 203 5.70 -33.95 23.14
C MET A 203 5.36 -35.21 22.32
N GLY A 204 4.58 -36.15 22.86
CA GLY A 204 4.19 -37.38 22.15
C GLY A 204 3.44 -37.12 20.84
N ALA A 205 3.40 -38.12 19.95
CA ALA A 205 2.76 -38.04 18.63
C ALA A 205 3.27 -36.87 17.74
N ASN A 206 4.55 -36.52 17.87
CA ASN A 206 5.27 -35.65 16.93
C ASN A 206 6.28 -36.49 16.12
N PRO A 207 6.51 -36.20 14.83
CA PRO A 207 7.45 -36.93 13.97
C PRO A 207 8.92 -36.54 14.21
N LEU A 208 9.40 -36.73 15.45
CA LEU A 208 10.71 -36.28 15.92
C LEU A 208 11.88 -36.97 15.18
N PHE A 209 12.86 -36.16 14.76
CA PHE A 209 14.11 -36.57 14.14
C PHE A 209 15.24 -36.61 15.19
N CYS A 210 15.49 -37.79 15.75
CA CYS A 210 16.37 -38.02 16.89
C CYS A 210 17.84 -38.24 16.49
N ASP A 211 18.45 -37.26 15.82
CA ASP A 211 19.90 -37.21 15.63
C ASP A 211 20.57 -36.42 16.78
N CYS A 212 21.85 -36.04 16.66
CA CYS A 212 22.55 -35.30 17.72
C CYS A 212 21.92 -33.95 18.07
N SER A 213 21.20 -33.31 17.14
CA SER A 213 20.52 -32.01 17.38
C SER A 213 19.45 -32.10 18.47
N LEU A 214 18.85 -33.28 18.68
CA LEU A 214 17.86 -33.53 19.72
C LEU A 214 18.48 -34.12 21.01
N GLY A 215 19.81 -34.24 21.06
CA GLY A 215 20.54 -34.77 22.22
C GLY A 215 20.34 -33.92 23.48
N TRP A 216 20.42 -32.59 23.36
CA TRP A 216 20.19 -31.67 24.48
C TRP A 216 18.79 -31.86 25.09
N PHE A 217 17.76 -32.03 24.25
CA PHE A 217 16.37 -32.22 24.69
C PHE A 217 16.22 -33.55 25.42
N SER A 218 16.93 -34.59 24.95
CA SER A 218 16.99 -35.89 25.60
C SER A 218 17.67 -35.84 26.98
N ASP A 219 18.67 -34.99 27.20
CA ASP A 219 19.21 -34.77 28.56
C ASP A 219 18.25 -33.92 29.42
N TRP A 220 17.69 -32.85 28.85
CA TRP A 220 16.82 -31.89 29.55
C TRP A 220 15.53 -32.53 30.09
N VAL A 221 14.86 -33.41 29.33
CA VAL A 221 13.67 -34.11 29.87
C VAL A 221 13.99 -35.10 30.99
N LYS A 222 15.27 -35.51 31.15
CA LYS A 222 15.71 -36.47 32.17
C LYS A 222 16.14 -35.81 33.49
N SER A 223 16.51 -34.53 33.52
CA SER A 223 16.99 -33.90 34.76
C SER A 223 15.88 -33.79 35.79
N ASP A 224 14.70 -33.37 35.34
CA ASP A 224 13.55 -33.03 36.20
C ASP A 224 12.28 -33.83 35.84
N PHE A 225 12.41 -34.85 34.98
CA PHE A 225 11.32 -35.74 34.51
C PHE A 225 10.12 -35.01 33.88
N VAL A 226 10.38 -33.88 33.21
CA VAL A 226 9.38 -32.94 32.67
C VAL A 226 8.48 -33.58 31.59
N GLU A 227 9.00 -34.54 30.82
CA GLU A 227 8.24 -35.26 29.78
C GLU A 227 7.76 -36.62 30.31
N PRO A 228 6.46 -36.97 30.23
CA PRO A 228 5.91 -38.15 30.89
C PRO A 228 6.22 -39.50 30.19
N GLY A 229 7.24 -39.54 29.32
CA GLY A 229 7.69 -40.75 28.63
C GLY A 229 6.81 -41.15 27.45
N ILE A 230 6.22 -40.18 26.73
CA ILE A 230 5.39 -40.43 25.53
C ILE A 230 6.04 -39.94 24.23
N ALA A 231 7.07 -39.10 24.30
CA ALA A 231 7.85 -38.65 23.15
C ALA A 231 8.64 -39.81 22.51
N ARG A 232 8.38 -40.08 21.22
CA ARG A 232 9.07 -41.10 20.42
C ARG A 232 9.76 -40.50 19.20
N CYS A 233 10.87 -41.10 18.84
CA CYS A 233 11.57 -40.83 17.59
C CYS A 233 10.83 -41.47 16.41
N ALA A 234 10.59 -40.72 15.33
CA ALA A 234 10.13 -41.27 14.06
C ALA A 234 11.31 -41.63 13.14
N GLU A 235 12.36 -40.81 13.20
CA GLU A 235 13.59 -40.92 12.42
C GLU A 235 14.83 -40.59 13.30
N PRO A 236 16.07 -40.85 12.85
CA PRO A 236 16.46 -41.73 11.73
C PRO A 236 16.05 -43.21 11.98
N PRO A 237 16.19 -44.13 11.01
CA PRO A 237 15.71 -45.51 11.16
C PRO A 237 16.41 -46.31 12.28
N SER A 238 17.60 -45.86 12.69
CA SER A 238 18.35 -46.39 13.84
C SER A 238 17.79 -45.95 15.20
N MET A 239 16.90 -44.95 15.22
CA MET A 239 16.30 -44.36 16.43
C MET A 239 14.78 -44.49 16.49
N ARG A 240 14.12 -44.76 15.36
CA ARG A 240 12.67 -44.99 15.24
C ARG A 240 12.07 -45.83 16.39
N ASP A 241 10.88 -45.44 16.82
CA ASP A 241 10.06 -46.00 17.91
C ASP A 241 10.64 -45.90 19.32
N LYS A 242 11.92 -45.55 19.49
CA LYS A 242 12.54 -45.33 20.81
C LYS A 242 11.96 -44.12 21.51
N LEU A 243 11.85 -44.21 22.84
CA LEU A 243 11.43 -43.10 23.71
C LEU A 243 12.58 -42.14 23.98
N VAL A 244 12.31 -40.84 23.93
CA VAL A 244 13.32 -39.80 24.19
C VAL A 244 13.82 -39.88 25.64
N LEU A 245 12.90 -39.99 26.61
CA LEU A 245 13.19 -40.05 28.04
C LEU A 245 14.09 -41.24 28.44
N THR A 246 13.89 -42.43 27.86
CA THR A 246 14.62 -43.65 28.28
C THR A 246 15.86 -43.96 27.45
N THR A 247 16.08 -43.25 26.33
CA THR A 247 17.21 -43.54 25.44
C THR A 247 18.46 -42.81 25.93
N PRO A 248 19.61 -43.50 26.12
CA PRO A 248 20.86 -42.86 26.50
C PRO A 248 21.27 -41.81 25.47
N THR A 249 21.67 -40.62 25.94
CA THR A 249 21.89 -39.46 25.08
C THR A 249 23.04 -39.68 24.09
N GLN A 250 24.00 -40.56 24.42
CA GLN A 250 25.09 -40.99 23.55
C GLN A 250 24.63 -41.81 22.32
N ALA A 251 23.35 -42.19 22.23
CA ALA A 251 22.73 -42.78 21.04
C ALA A 251 22.25 -41.74 20.02
N PHE A 252 22.01 -40.49 20.44
CA PHE A 252 21.63 -39.37 19.58
C PHE A 252 22.89 -38.88 18.85
N LYS A 253 23.08 -39.36 17.61
CA LYS A 253 24.28 -39.11 16.80
C LYS A 253 23.90 -38.45 15.49
N CYS A 254 24.73 -37.51 15.05
CA CYS A 254 24.46 -36.73 13.84
C CYS A 254 24.39 -37.63 12.61
N VAL A 255 23.42 -37.39 11.74
CA VAL A 255 23.41 -38.00 10.40
C VAL A 255 24.27 -37.17 9.43
N PRO A 256 24.91 -37.78 8.40
CA PRO A 256 25.72 -37.01 7.44
C PRO A 256 24.92 -36.02 6.58
N LYS A 257 23.62 -36.28 6.39
CA LYS A 257 22.63 -35.35 5.82
C LYS A 257 21.27 -35.63 6.47
N VAL A 258 20.61 -34.58 6.96
CA VAL A 258 19.19 -34.60 7.37
C VAL A 258 18.32 -34.50 6.10
N PRO A 259 17.21 -35.25 5.96
CA PRO A 259 16.35 -35.18 4.79
C PRO A 259 15.78 -33.77 4.55
N ASP A 260 15.75 -33.33 3.30
CA ASP A 260 15.29 -32.00 2.89
C ASP A 260 13.83 -31.77 3.33
N GLU A 261 12.99 -32.80 3.35
CA GLU A 261 11.61 -32.79 3.88
C GLU A 261 11.52 -32.39 5.36
N VAL A 262 12.51 -32.76 6.18
CA VAL A 262 12.58 -32.41 7.61
C VAL A 262 13.06 -30.97 7.78
N LEU A 263 14.01 -30.53 6.95
CA LEU A 263 14.54 -29.16 6.97
C LEU A 263 13.51 -28.14 6.43
N ALA A 264 12.70 -28.53 5.43
CA ALA A 264 11.60 -27.78 4.83
C ALA A 264 10.43 -27.44 5.78
N LYS A 265 10.45 -27.98 7.00
CA LYS A 265 9.53 -27.57 8.07
C LYS A 265 9.92 -26.23 8.68
N CYS A 266 11.21 -25.91 8.71
CA CYS A 266 11.75 -24.67 9.27
C CYS A 266 12.16 -23.67 8.17
N ASP A 267 12.77 -24.16 7.09
CA ASP A 267 13.36 -23.35 6.02
C ASP A 267 12.88 -23.84 4.65
N LEU A 268 12.04 -23.04 3.98
CA LEU A 268 11.46 -23.40 2.68
C LEU A 268 12.49 -23.49 1.54
N CYS A 269 13.72 -22.99 1.70
CA CYS A 269 14.77 -23.15 0.69
C CYS A 269 15.13 -24.63 0.45
N TYR A 270 14.87 -25.53 1.42
CA TYR A 270 15.01 -26.98 1.23
C TYR A 270 13.92 -27.62 0.37
N THR A 271 12.87 -26.88 -0.02
CA THR A 271 11.97 -27.30 -1.10
C THR A 271 12.53 -26.97 -2.50
N HIS A 272 13.72 -26.37 -2.57
CA HIS A 272 14.39 -25.89 -3.79
C HIS A 272 13.49 -24.99 -4.67
N PRO A 273 12.84 -23.94 -4.11
CA PRO A 273 11.81 -23.18 -4.81
C PRO A 273 12.34 -22.21 -5.88
N CYS A 274 13.66 -21.96 -5.90
CA CYS A 274 14.29 -20.99 -6.79
C CYS A 274 14.88 -21.66 -8.05
N GLU A 275 14.39 -21.24 -9.21
CA GLU A 275 14.77 -21.78 -10.52
C GLU A 275 16.01 -21.11 -11.12
N ASN A 276 16.47 -21.62 -12.26
CA ASN A 276 17.46 -20.98 -13.14
C ASN A 276 18.80 -20.57 -12.50
N GLY A 277 19.21 -21.23 -11.40
CA GLY A 277 20.45 -20.94 -10.68
C GLY A 277 20.37 -19.73 -9.75
N ALA A 278 19.16 -19.28 -9.40
CA ALA A 278 18.94 -18.27 -8.36
C ALA A 278 19.30 -18.80 -6.95
N THR A 279 19.71 -17.89 -6.07
CA THR A 279 20.07 -18.21 -4.68
C THR A 279 18.85 -18.00 -3.79
N CYS A 280 18.44 -19.04 -3.06
CA CYS A 280 17.37 -18.92 -2.07
C CYS A 280 17.87 -18.29 -0.76
N ARG A 281 17.13 -17.33 -0.23
CA ARG A 281 17.31 -16.71 1.09
C ARG A 281 16.10 -17.06 1.98
N PRO A 282 16.28 -17.75 3.12
CA PRO A 282 15.20 -17.89 4.09
C PRO A 282 14.85 -16.55 4.74
N LEU A 283 13.57 -16.38 5.07
CA LEU A 283 13.02 -15.22 5.76
C LEU A 283 12.19 -15.67 6.98
N ALA A 284 11.79 -14.72 7.81
CA ALA A 284 10.94 -14.98 8.98
C ALA A 284 9.56 -15.57 8.61
N ASN A 285 8.88 -16.14 9.59
CA ASN A 285 7.53 -16.73 9.46
C ASN A 285 7.43 -17.72 8.30
N ARG A 286 8.37 -18.67 8.28
CA ARG A 286 8.51 -19.76 7.29
C ARG A 286 8.35 -19.29 5.84
N SER A 287 9.02 -18.19 5.46
CA SER A 287 9.00 -17.63 4.10
C SER A 287 10.38 -17.63 3.45
N TYR A 288 10.47 -17.30 2.16
CA TYR A 288 11.72 -17.28 1.40
C TYR A 288 11.72 -16.18 0.33
N GLU A 289 12.90 -15.92 -0.23
CA GLU A 289 13.13 -14.99 -1.33
C GLU A 289 14.16 -15.58 -2.30
N CYS A 290 13.91 -15.46 -3.61
CA CYS A 290 14.86 -15.92 -4.63
C CYS A 290 15.66 -14.75 -5.20
N ILE A 291 16.96 -14.71 -4.91
CA ILE A 291 17.90 -13.76 -5.49
C ILE A 291 18.27 -14.25 -6.89
N CYS A 292 17.64 -13.67 -7.91
CA CYS A 292 17.74 -14.16 -9.28
C CYS A 292 19.14 -14.03 -9.88
N ALA A 293 19.55 -15.07 -10.61
CA ALA A 293 20.70 -14.99 -11.50
C ALA A 293 20.46 -13.94 -12.60
N PRO A 294 21.53 -13.30 -13.13
CA PRO A 294 21.42 -12.38 -14.26
C PRO A 294 20.62 -13.00 -15.42
N ALA A 295 19.79 -12.17 -16.06
CA ALA A 295 18.80 -12.55 -17.09
C ALA A 295 17.52 -13.26 -16.62
N TYR A 296 17.26 -13.42 -15.32
CA TYR A 296 16.02 -14.01 -14.79
C TYR A 296 15.24 -13.10 -13.84
N TYR A 297 13.93 -13.35 -13.72
CA TYR A 297 12.99 -12.61 -12.87
C TYR A 297 11.76 -13.46 -12.47
N GLY A 298 10.94 -12.91 -11.58
CA GLY A 298 9.77 -13.58 -10.99
C GLY A 298 10.06 -14.05 -9.56
N PRO A 299 9.03 -14.40 -8.76
CA PRO A 299 9.19 -14.76 -7.35
C PRO A 299 10.08 -15.98 -7.13
N ASN A 300 10.12 -16.90 -8.11
CA ASN A 300 10.97 -18.09 -8.12
C ASN A 300 12.09 -17.99 -9.17
N CYS A 301 12.31 -16.80 -9.76
CA CYS A 301 13.24 -16.59 -10.87
C CYS A 301 12.99 -17.47 -12.11
N GLN A 302 11.74 -17.89 -12.30
CA GLN A 302 11.30 -18.82 -13.33
C GLN A 302 11.25 -18.21 -14.74
N TYR A 303 11.18 -16.88 -14.86
CA TYR A 303 11.01 -16.18 -16.14
C TYR A 303 12.32 -15.55 -16.63
N LYS A 304 12.55 -15.55 -17.94
CA LYS A 304 13.73 -14.95 -18.58
C LYS A 304 13.46 -13.50 -18.99
N ILE A 305 14.46 -12.63 -18.86
CA ILE A 305 14.38 -11.22 -19.24
C ILE A 305 14.55 -11.05 -20.76
N ASP A 306 13.42 -11.12 -21.45
CA ASP A 306 13.25 -10.97 -22.90
C ASP A 306 12.24 -9.86 -23.28
N ALA A 307 11.80 -9.84 -24.54
CA ALA A 307 10.91 -8.82 -25.10
C ALA A 307 9.52 -8.74 -24.41
N CYS A 308 9.07 -9.81 -23.75
CA CYS A 308 7.82 -9.85 -23.00
C CYS A 308 7.95 -9.41 -21.52
N TYR A 309 9.14 -8.96 -21.09
CA TYR A 309 9.37 -8.53 -19.70
C TYR A 309 8.36 -7.45 -19.23
N GLY A 310 7.67 -7.76 -18.12
CA GLY A 310 6.62 -6.93 -17.55
C GLY A 310 5.48 -6.65 -18.54
N ASN A 311 4.99 -7.71 -19.21
CA ASN A 311 3.95 -7.79 -20.24
C ASN A 311 3.67 -6.47 -21.03
N PRO A 312 4.17 -6.33 -22.27
CA PRO A 312 3.91 -5.14 -23.09
C PRO A 312 2.47 -5.02 -23.61
N CYS A 313 1.65 -6.07 -23.50
CA CYS A 313 0.26 -6.08 -23.97
C CYS A 313 -0.69 -5.42 -22.96
N ARG A 314 -1.65 -4.64 -23.46
CA ARG A 314 -2.77 -4.05 -22.71
C ARG A 314 -3.93 -5.06 -22.60
N ASN A 315 -4.95 -4.68 -21.81
CA ASN A 315 -6.24 -5.36 -21.73
C ASN A 315 -6.15 -6.89 -21.57
N LEU A 316 -5.25 -7.35 -20.68
CA LEU A 316 -4.96 -8.77 -20.40
C LEU A 316 -4.45 -9.60 -21.60
N GLY A 317 -4.00 -8.96 -22.68
CA GLY A 317 -3.39 -9.61 -23.83
C GLY A 317 -2.16 -10.46 -23.49
N THR A 318 -1.98 -11.56 -24.22
CA THR A 318 -0.90 -12.52 -24.00
C THR A 318 0.28 -12.23 -24.93
N CYS A 319 1.44 -11.88 -24.35
CA CYS A 319 2.66 -11.64 -25.11
C CYS A 319 3.30 -12.94 -25.63
N LYS A 320 3.74 -12.93 -26.88
CA LYS A 320 4.53 -13.99 -27.52
C LYS A 320 5.86 -13.42 -27.99
N ILE A 321 6.96 -14.08 -27.61
CA ILE A 321 8.33 -13.69 -27.97
C ILE A 321 8.56 -13.98 -29.46
N LEU A 322 9.24 -13.07 -30.15
CA LEU A 322 9.72 -13.23 -31.52
C LEU A 322 11.25 -13.11 -31.58
N GLU A 323 11.85 -13.48 -32.71
CA GLU A 323 13.30 -13.40 -32.90
C GLU A 323 13.82 -11.95 -32.84
N ALA A 324 15.09 -11.82 -32.45
CA ALA A 324 15.85 -10.58 -32.30
C ALA A 324 15.32 -9.56 -31.25
N GLY A 325 14.54 -10.00 -30.25
CA GLY A 325 14.03 -9.12 -29.20
C GLY A 325 12.73 -8.40 -29.56
N ARG A 326 12.02 -8.89 -30.57
CA ARG A 326 10.65 -8.48 -30.90
C ARG A 326 9.64 -9.30 -30.11
N PHE A 327 8.39 -8.87 -30.11
CA PHE A 327 7.26 -9.63 -29.57
C PHE A 327 5.99 -9.36 -30.41
N SER A 328 4.94 -10.14 -30.18
CA SER A 328 3.59 -9.92 -30.70
C SER A 328 2.57 -10.20 -29.59
N CYS A 329 1.49 -9.42 -29.52
CA CYS A 329 0.40 -9.65 -28.59
C CYS A 329 -0.70 -10.50 -29.22
N HIS A 330 -1.23 -11.45 -28.46
CA HIS A 330 -2.49 -12.12 -28.76
C HIS A 330 -3.59 -11.48 -27.90
N CYS A 331 -4.52 -10.80 -28.57
CA CYS A 331 -5.58 -10.05 -27.91
C CYS A 331 -6.75 -10.94 -27.50
N PRO A 332 -7.41 -10.65 -26.36
CA PRO A 332 -8.71 -11.21 -26.05
C PRO A 332 -9.75 -10.69 -27.06
N PRO A 333 -10.94 -11.32 -27.11
CA PRO A 333 -12.11 -10.75 -27.75
C PRO A 333 -12.40 -9.31 -27.28
N GLY A 334 -13.05 -8.52 -28.14
CA GLY A 334 -13.30 -7.08 -27.92
C GLY A 334 -12.11 -6.15 -28.16
N PHE A 335 -10.87 -6.65 -28.29
CA PHE A 335 -9.68 -5.81 -28.42
C PHE A 335 -8.84 -6.06 -29.69
N GLU A 336 -8.34 -4.97 -30.28
CA GLU A 336 -7.42 -4.97 -31.40
C GLU A 336 -6.21 -4.02 -31.19
N GLY A 337 -5.36 -3.91 -32.22
CA GLY A 337 -4.08 -3.19 -32.15
C GLY A 337 -2.90 -4.06 -31.72
N ASP A 338 -1.68 -3.59 -32.00
CA ASP A 338 -0.43 -4.35 -31.85
C ASP A 338 -0.14 -4.78 -30.41
N ARG A 339 -0.74 -4.07 -29.44
CA ARG A 339 -0.68 -4.34 -28.01
C ARG A 339 -2.06 -4.52 -27.40
N CYS A 340 -3.11 -4.74 -28.19
CA CYS A 340 -4.48 -4.90 -27.72
C CYS A 340 -5.02 -3.65 -27.00
N GLU A 341 -4.52 -2.47 -27.40
CA GLU A 341 -4.83 -1.18 -26.77
C GLU A 341 -6.10 -0.50 -27.31
N VAL A 342 -6.64 -0.97 -28.44
CA VAL A 342 -7.85 -0.45 -29.07
C VAL A 342 -9.03 -1.33 -28.69
N ASN A 343 -10.13 -0.74 -28.21
CA ASN A 343 -11.41 -1.41 -28.12
C ASN A 343 -12.05 -1.45 -29.52
N ILE A 344 -12.58 -2.59 -29.93
CA ILE A 344 -13.27 -2.73 -31.21
C ILE A 344 -14.61 -1.97 -31.12
N ASP A 345 -14.91 -1.12 -32.11
CA ASP A 345 -16.14 -0.29 -32.15
C ASP A 345 -17.39 -1.16 -32.33
N ASP A 346 -17.98 -1.60 -31.22
CA ASP A 346 -19.22 -2.38 -31.18
C ASP A 346 -20.45 -1.52 -31.54
N CYS A 347 -20.31 -0.19 -31.59
CA CYS A 347 -21.34 0.72 -32.09
C CYS A 347 -21.45 0.74 -33.63
N ALA A 348 -20.57 0.07 -34.37
CA ALA A 348 -20.59 -0.03 -35.83
C ALA A 348 -21.84 -0.78 -36.37
N GLY A 349 -22.89 -0.03 -36.71
CA GLY A 349 -24.19 -0.60 -37.12
C GLY A 349 -25.13 -0.91 -35.97
N ASN A 350 -24.98 -0.19 -34.84
CA ASN A 350 -25.87 -0.26 -33.68
C ASN A 350 -27.36 -0.04 -34.03
N LYS A 351 -28.24 -0.47 -33.13
CA LYS A 351 -29.70 -0.38 -33.26
C LYS A 351 -30.31 0.83 -32.53
N CYS A 352 -29.51 1.79 -32.08
CA CYS A 352 -29.98 2.86 -31.20
C CYS A 352 -30.98 3.79 -31.92
N GLU A 353 -32.25 3.73 -31.52
CA GLU A 353 -33.35 4.47 -32.15
C GLU A 353 -33.50 5.90 -31.60
N ASN A 354 -34.42 6.67 -32.18
CA ASN A 354 -34.87 7.98 -31.67
C ASN A 354 -33.74 9.00 -31.38
N ASN A 355 -32.70 9.00 -32.23
CA ASN A 355 -31.49 9.84 -32.10
C ASN A 355 -30.75 9.67 -30.76
N SER A 356 -30.86 8.49 -30.13
CA SER A 356 -30.04 8.13 -28.97
C SER A 356 -28.56 7.95 -29.35
N THR A 357 -27.66 8.16 -28.39
CA THR A 357 -26.21 8.05 -28.62
C THR A 357 -25.74 6.66 -28.25
N CYS A 358 -25.10 5.95 -29.19
CA CYS A 358 -24.47 4.67 -28.88
C CYS A 358 -23.21 4.87 -28.02
N ILE A 359 -23.08 4.08 -26.96
CA ILE A 359 -21.88 4.00 -26.12
C ILE A 359 -21.24 2.63 -26.36
N ASP A 360 -20.01 2.68 -26.87
CA ASP A 360 -19.09 1.56 -27.05
C ASP A 360 -18.69 0.95 -25.70
N LEU A 361 -18.67 -0.39 -25.62
CA LEU A 361 -18.25 -1.19 -24.46
C LEU A 361 -17.44 -2.40 -24.98
N VAL A 362 -17.15 -3.40 -24.14
CA VAL A 362 -16.29 -4.54 -24.53
C VAL A 362 -17.14 -5.74 -24.95
N GLU A 363 -17.13 -6.10 -26.23
CA GLU A 363 -18.00 -7.13 -26.84
C GLU A 363 -19.51 -6.79 -26.80
N GLU A 364 -19.87 -5.55 -26.48
CA GLU A 364 -21.24 -5.06 -26.42
C GLU A 364 -21.31 -3.55 -26.64
N TYR A 365 -22.53 -3.01 -26.81
CA TYR A 365 -22.79 -1.58 -26.77
C TYR A 365 -24.10 -1.31 -26.02
N ARG A 366 -24.28 -0.07 -25.55
CA ARG A 366 -25.55 0.40 -24.96
C ARG A 366 -26.00 1.71 -25.57
N CYS A 367 -27.32 1.92 -25.66
CA CYS A 367 -27.87 3.16 -26.17
C CYS A 367 -28.15 4.14 -25.01
N GLN A 368 -27.49 5.31 -25.02
CA GLN A 368 -27.83 6.42 -24.14
C GLN A 368 -29.04 7.16 -24.73
N CYS A 369 -30.21 6.91 -24.14
CA CYS A 369 -31.47 7.42 -24.65
C CYS A 369 -31.56 8.94 -24.64
N HIS A 370 -32.10 9.49 -25.73
CA HIS A 370 -32.52 10.88 -25.77
C HIS A 370 -33.62 11.13 -24.72
N PRO A 371 -33.65 12.30 -24.05
CA PRO A 371 -34.75 12.66 -23.16
C PRO A 371 -36.13 12.40 -23.76
N GLY A 372 -36.97 11.69 -23.01
CA GLY A 372 -38.29 11.22 -23.43
C GLY A 372 -38.33 9.76 -23.92
N TYR A 373 -37.21 9.06 -24.00
CA TYR A 373 -37.13 7.67 -24.51
C TYR A 373 -36.50 6.69 -23.53
N THR A 374 -36.84 5.41 -23.68
CA THR A 374 -36.41 4.28 -22.85
C THR A 374 -36.46 2.96 -23.64
N GLY A 375 -36.05 1.85 -23.03
CA GLY A 375 -35.78 0.56 -23.69
C GLY A 375 -34.30 0.40 -24.02
N ASP A 376 -33.86 -0.84 -24.23
CA ASP A 376 -32.43 -1.18 -24.41
C ASP A 376 -31.83 -0.57 -25.68
N TYR A 377 -32.68 -0.29 -26.68
CA TYR A 377 -32.34 0.41 -27.92
C TYR A 377 -33.01 1.79 -28.01
N CYS A 378 -33.56 2.29 -26.90
CA CYS A 378 -34.29 3.56 -26.80
C CYS A 378 -35.51 3.66 -27.72
N GLU A 379 -36.12 2.51 -28.03
CA GLU A 379 -37.20 2.33 -28.99
C GLU A 379 -38.58 2.76 -28.48
N ARG A 380 -38.72 3.02 -27.17
CA ARG A 380 -40.01 3.35 -26.51
C ARG A 380 -40.04 4.80 -26.03
N LYS A 381 -41.04 5.59 -26.45
CA LYS A 381 -41.35 6.87 -25.77
C LYS A 381 -41.82 6.58 -24.34
N ILE A 382 -41.33 7.37 -23.38
CA ILE A 382 -41.84 7.38 -22.01
C ILE A 382 -43.25 8.03 -22.02
N PRO A 383 -44.30 7.34 -21.52
CA PRO A 383 -45.63 7.91 -21.40
C PRO A 383 -45.75 8.70 -20.10
N PHE A 384 -45.19 9.91 -20.07
CA PHE A 384 -45.30 10.79 -18.91
C PHE A 384 -46.78 11.07 -18.58
N CYS A 385 -47.05 11.34 -17.30
CA CYS A 385 -48.39 11.60 -16.76
C CYS A 385 -49.40 10.45 -16.89
N SER A 386 -48.95 9.27 -17.32
CA SER A 386 -49.75 8.04 -17.28
C SER A 386 -49.93 7.54 -15.84
N LYS A 387 -50.87 6.59 -15.62
CA LYS A 387 -51.05 5.95 -14.31
C LYS A 387 -49.84 5.16 -13.83
N GLU A 388 -48.99 4.74 -14.76
CA GLU A 388 -47.77 3.95 -14.51
C GLU A 388 -46.55 4.86 -14.31
N PHE A 389 -46.54 6.05 -14.91
CA PHE A 389 -45.44 7.01 -14.83
C PHE A 389 -45.94 8.46 -14.68
N ASN A 390 -46.38 8.82 -13.47
CA ASN A 390 -46.68 10.20 -13.09
C ASN A 390 -45.65 10.72 -12.06
N PRO A 391 -44.68 11.57 -12.48
CA PRO A 391 -43.65 12.10 -11.60
C PRO A 391 -44.18 13.07 -10.55
N CYS A 392 -45.21 13.86 -10.88
CA CYS A 392 -45.75 14.91 -10.02
C CYS A 392 -46.38 14.39 -8.72
N LYS A 393 -46.27 15.17 -7.63
CA LYS A 393 -46.80 14.86 -6.30
C LYS A 393 -47.68 15.99 -5.75
N ASN A 394 -48.18 15.84 -4.53
CA ASN A 394 -48.89 16.87 -3.76
C ASN A 394 -50.07 17.55 -4.50
N GLY A 395 -50.81 16.77 -5.31
CA GLY A 395 -51.97 17.25 -6.07
C GLY A 395 -51.66 18.07 -7.33
N ALA A 396 -50.38 18.19 -7.71
CA ALA A 396 -49.95 18.90 -8.91
C ALA A 396 -50.48 18.26 -10.20
N SER A 397 -50.75 19.10 -11.22
CA SER A 397 -51.23 18.64 -12.54
C SER A 397 -50.04 18.36 -13.46
N CYS A 398 -49.99 17.14 -14.02
CA CYS A 398 -48.91 16.68 -14.89
C CYS A 398 -49.25 16.95 -16.37
N ILE A 399 -48.29 17.48 -17.13
CA ILE A 399 -48.36 17.69 -18.59
C ILE A 399 -47.26 16.87 -19.29
N ASP A 400 -47.64 16.05 -20.28
CA ASP A 400 -46.74 15.28 -21.14
C ASP A 400 -46.28 16.15 -22.32
N HIS A 401 -44.97 16.38 -22.44
CA HIS A 401 -44.36 17.05 -23.59
C HIS A 401 -43.67 16.01 -24.50
N SER A 402 -43.04 16.44 -25.59
CA SER A 402 -42.40 15.52 -26.54
C SER A 402 -41.17 14.79 -25.97
N THR A 403 -40.41 15.44 -25.09
CA THR A 403 -39.10 14.98 -24.57
C THR A 403 -38.99 14.99 -23.04
N HIS A 404 -39.99 15.51 -22.34
CA HIS A 404 -39.99 15.75 -20.90
C HIS A 404 -41.44 15.85 -20.39
N TYR A 405 -41.60 16.17 -19.11
CA TYR A 405 -42.88 16.45 -18.47
C TYR A 405 -42.81 17.81 -17.76
N GLU A 406 -43.97 18.37 -17.43
CA GLU A 406 -44.09 19.61 -16.65
C GLU A 406 -45.11 19.37 -15.52
N CYS A 407 -44.73 19.64 -14.27
CA CYS A 407 -45.63 19.58 -13.13
C CYS A 407 -46.11 20.99 -12.76
N GLN A 408 -47.39 21.26 -12.97
CA GLN A 408 -48.04 22.48 -12.49
C GLN A 408 -48.40 22.30 -11.02
N CYS A 409 -47.54 22.82 -10.14
CA CYS A 409 -47.66 22.64 -8.70
C CYS A 409 -48.93 23.28 -8.12
N ALA A 410 -49.45 22.64 -7.08
CA ALA A 410 -50.43 23.27 -6.20
C ALA A 410 -49.76 24.42 -5.41
N LEU A 411 -50.57 25.38 -4.95
CA LEU A 411 -50.09 26.48 -4.10
C LEU A 411 -49.36 25.91 -2.87
N GLY A 412 -48.24 26.52 -2.51
CA GLY A 412 -47.33 26.03 -1.46
C GLY A 412 -46.25 25.03 -1.93
N TYR A 413 -46.30 24.48 -3.16
CA TYR A 413 -45.29 23.50 -3.61
C TYR A 413 -44.44 23.96 -4.81
N THR A 414 -43.20 23.49 -4.86
CA THR A 414 -42.19 23.79 -5.89
C THR A 414 -41.27 22.60 -6.18
N GLY A 415 -40.26 22.82 -7.03
CA GLY A 415 -39.37 21.81 -7.57
C GLY A 415 -39.99 21.05 -8.76
N GLU A 416 -39.15 20.37 -9.56
CA GLU A 416 -39.55 19.71 -10.82
C GLU A 416 -40.73 18.73 -10.66
N ASN A 417 -40.86 18.12 -9.48
CA ASN A 417 -41.89 17.13 -9.15
C ASN A 417 -42.98 17.64 -8.18
N CYS A 418 -42.95 18.94 -7.81
CA CYS A 418 -43.83 19.54 -6.80
C CYS A 418 -43.75 18.84 -5.42
N THR A 419 -42.57 18.34 -5.08
CA THR A 419 -42.26 17.61 -3.84
C THR A 419 -41.73 18.51 -2.73
N GLU A 420 -41.22 19.69 -3.06
CA GLU A 420 -40.63 20.64 -2.11
C GLU A 420 -41.73 21.59 -1.64
N ASN A 421 -41.82 21.86 -0.33
CA ASN A 421 -42.58 23.02 0.15
C ASN A 421 -41.86 24.28 -0.34
N ILE A 422 -42.63 25.30 -0.72
CA ILE A 422 -42.09 26.65 -0.89
C ILE A 422 -41.72 27.13 0.50
N ASP A 423 -40.42 27.24 0.78
CA ASP A 423 -39.94 27.86 2.01
C ASP A 423 -40.32 29.35 2.01
N ASP A 424 -41.46 29.64 2.64
CA ASP A 424 -42.02 30.99 2.75
C ASP A 424 -41.10 31.92 3.55
N CYS A 425 -40.09 31.37 4.25
CA CYS A 425 -39.08 32.14 4.96
C CYS A 425 -37.99 32.74 4.07
N ILE A 426 -37.79 32.33 2.81
CA ILE A 426 -36.67 32.79 1.96
C ILE A 426 -36.70 34.32 1.72
N ASN A 427 -37.88 34.93 1.70
CA ASN A 427 -38.04 36.40 1.68
C ASN A 427 -38.86 36.89 2.89
N HIS A 428 -38.63 36.30 4.07
CA HIS A 428 -39.33 36.72 5.27
C HIS A 428 -39.09 38.18 5.60
N LEU A 429 -40.13 38.87 6.05
CA LEU A 429 -40.00 40.22 6.59
C LEU A 429 -39.47 40.20 8.04
N CYS A 430 -39.24 39.01 8.64
CA CYS A 430 -38.75 38.86 10.01
C CYS A 430 -37.41 39.61 10.22
N GLN A 431 -37.39 40.52 11.18
CA GLN A 431 -36.27 41.43 11.43
C GLN A 431 -35.48 41.02 12.69
N HIS A 432 -34.34 41.68 12.90
CA HIS A 432 -33.58 41.64 14.15
C HIS A 432 -33.16 40.23 14.64
N GLY A 433 -32.95 39.29 13.71
CA GLY A 433 -32.52 37.92 14.02
C GLY A 433 -33.63 37.00 14.51
N ALA A 434 -34.90 37.42 14.43
CA ALA A 434 -36.05 36.58 14.73
C ALA A 434 -36.06 35.31 13.87
N SER A 435 -36.31 34.15 14.48
CA SER A 435 -36.39 32.88 13.75
C SER A 435 -37.70 32.84 12.97
N CYS A 436 -37.64 32.80 11.65
CA CYS A 436 -38.78 32.47 10.83
C CYS A 436 -39.13 30.98 10.96
N VAL A 437 -40.41 30.66 10.92
CA VAL A 437 -40.95 29.30 10.89
C VAL A 437 -41.82 29.18 9.65
N ASP A 438 -41.42 28.26 8.77
CA ASP A 438 -42.09 27.92 7.51
C ASP A 438 -43.47 27.25 7.75
N GLY A 439 -44.32 27.26 6.73
CA GLY A 439 -45.67 26.70 6.78
C GLY A 439 -46.21 26.39 5.39
N GLU A 440 -47.46 25.92 5.31
CA GLU A 440 -48.13 25.67 4.04
C GLU A 440 -48.76 26.99 3.53
N ASN A 441 -47.97 27.79 2.79
CA ASN A 441 -48.39 29.07 2.18
C ASN A 441 -48.64 30.24 3.20
N GLU A 442 -48.03 30.20 4.40
CA GLU A 442 -47.78 31.37 5.27
C GLU A 442 -46.62 31.08 6.26
N TYR A 443 -45.71 32.05 6.47
CA TYR A 443 -44.65 31.98 7.49
C TYR A 443 -44.98 32.76 8.77
N THR A 444 -44.37 32.35 9.90
CA THR A 444 -44.50 33.02 11.20
C THR A 444 -43.14 33.46 11.76
N CYS A 445 -43.00 34.71 12.18
CA CYS A 445 -41.79 35.23 12.83
C CYS A 445 -41.80 34.99 14.34
N LYS A 446 -40.75 34.36 14.88
CA LYS A 446 -40.53 34.17 16.32
C LYS A 446 -39.45 35.12 16.84
N CYS A 447 -39.89 36.20 17.47
CA CYS A 447 -39.00 37.25 17.99
C CYS A 447 -38.09 36.77 19.12
N ILE A 448 -36.92 37.42 19.26
CA ILE A 448 -35.92 37.14 20.29
C ILE A 448 -35.80 38.37 21.21
N ASN A 449 -35.79 38.16 22.52
CA ASN A 449 -35.74 39.22 23.56
C ASN A 449 -36.86 40.28 23.36
N ASP A 450 -36.60 41.54 23.72
CA ASP A 450 -37.61 42.62 23.78
C ASP A 450 -38.08 43.17 22.41
N TYR A 451 -37.73 42.50 21.29
CA TYR A 451 -38.19 42.87 19.95
C TYR A 451 -39.65 42.43 19.71
N SER A 452 -40.44 43.25 19.03
CA SER A 452 -41.88 43.03 18.84
C SER A 452 -42.42 43.52 17.49
N GLY A 453 -43.65 43.12 17.14
CA GLY A 453 -44.30 43.37 15.84
C GLY A 453 -44.67 42.06 15.11
N LYS A 454 -45.45 42.09 14.00
CA LYS A 454 -45.78 40.83 13.25
C LYS A 454 -44.52 40.21 12.66
N PHE A 455 -43.54 41.04 12.35
CA PHE A 455 -42.26 40.68 11.75
C PHE A 455 -41.08 41.04 12.65
N CYS A 456 -41.30 41.22 13.95
CA CYS A 456 -40.28 41.60 14.94
C CYS A 456 -39.55 42.93 14.60
N GLU A 457 -40.27 43.83 13.93
CA GLU A 457 -39.76 45.07 13.32
C GLU A 457 -39.42 46.20 14.30
N VAL A 458 -39.77 46.08 15.58
CA VAL A 458 -39.57 47.14 16.58
C VAL A 458 -38.37 46.85 17.49
N GLY A 459 -37.34 47.70 17.42
CA GLY A 459 -36.20 47.69 18.34
C GLY A 459 -35.15 48.81 18.13
N PRO A 460 -34.01 48.79 18.87
CA PRO A 460 -33.03 49.89 18.90
C PRO A 460 -32.01 49.83 17.75
N ALA A 461 -31.56 50.98 17.23
CA ALA A 461 -30.80 51.07 15.97
C ALA A 461 -29.29 51.32 16.13
N VAL A 462 -28.47 50.78 15.19
CA VAL A 462 -27.62 51.51 14.20
C VAL A 462 -26.60 50.60 13.45
N PHE A 463 -26.55 50.78 12.12
CA PHE A 463 -25.58 50.42 11.03
C PHE A 463 -24.08 50.17 11.41
N LEU A 464 -23.28 49.20 10.91
CA LEU A 464 -22.84 48.69 9.55
C LEU A 464 -21.59 49.44 8.95
N GLN A 465 -20.65 48.92 8.11
CA GLN A 465 -20.60 47.70 7.25
C GLN A 465 -19.16 47.05 6.99
N THR A 466 -18.63 47.01 5.73
CA THR A 466 -17.51 46.18 5.13
C THR A 466 -16.21 46.97 4.78
N SER A 467 -14.95 46.47 4.65
CA SER A 467 -14.22 45.42 3.82
C SER A 467 -13.90 45.82 2.34
N PRO A 468 -12.95 45.22 1.53
CA PRO A 468 -11.83 44.27 1.75
C PRO A 468 -10.47 44.65 1.00
N CYS A 469 -9.75 43.71 0.33
CA CYS A 469 -8.28 43.75 0.01
C CYS A 469 -7.83 43.67 -1.49
N GLN A 470 -6.53 43.88 -1.76
CA GLN A 470 -5.73 43.65 -3.00
C GLN A 470 -4.20 43.69 -2.64
N GLN A 471 -3.15 43.24 -3.38
CA GLN A 471 -2.94 42.43 -4.62
C GLN A 471 -1.45 41.92 -4.68
N ASN A 472 -1.09 41.01 -5.60
CA ASN A 472 0.29 40.58 -5.96
C ASN A 472 1.06 41.61 -6.82
N ASP A 473 2.41 41.47 -6.93
CA ASP A 473 3.15 41.62 -8.21
C ASP A 473 4.57 40.99 -8.21
N CYS A 474 5.25 40.94 -9.38
CA CYS A 474 6.63 40.41 -9.54
C CYS A 474 7.38 41.08 -10.72
N GLN A 475 8.72 41.26 -10.67
CA GLN A 475 9.47 41.97 -11.73
C GLN A 475 11.00 41.70 -11.81
N ASN A 476 11.58 42.00 -12.98
CA ASN A 476 13.01 42.19 -13.30
C ASN A 476 13.93 40.96 -13.29
N GLY A 477 14.01 40.23 -14.41
CA GLY A 477 15.02 39.19 -14.67
C GLY A 477 16.14 39.65 -15.62
N ILE A 478 17.35 39.12 -15.40
CA ILE A 478 18.52 39.01 -16.31
C ILE A 478 19.43 37.90 -15.72
N CYS A 479 20.13 37.13 -16.55
CA CYS A 479 21.11 36.10 -16.12
C CYS A 479 22.45 36.24 -16.88
N PHE A 480 23.52 35.68 -16.31
CA PHE A 480 24.88 35.72 -16.85
C PHE A 480 25.34 34.38 -17.48
N HIS A 481 26.57 34.37 -18.01
CA HIS A 481 27.13 33.39 -18.95
C HIS A 481 27.42 32.00 -18.35
N CYS A 482 27.48 30.98 -19.21
CA CYS A 482 27.62 29.57 -18.83
C CYS A 482 29.07 29.16 -18.51
N GLU A 483 29.23 28.30 -17.51
CA GLU A 483 30.34 27.33 -17.46
C GLU A 483 29.95 26.05 -18.22
N TYR A 484 30.93 25.24 -18.63
CA TYR A 484 30.72 23.96 -19.32
C TYR A 484 29.97 22.98 -18.39
N LEU A 485 28.69 22.71 -18.67
CA LEU A 485 27.84 22.01 -17.72
C LEU A 485 28.00 20.49 -17.89
N THR A 486 28.79 19.89 -17.02
CA THR A 486 29.11 18.46 -17.04
C THR A 486 28.29 17.63 -16.05
N ARG A 487 27.38 18.26 -15.29
CA ARG A 487 26.51 17.66 -14.26
C ARG A 487 25.13 18.32 -14.25
N VAL A 488 24.08 17.51 -14.17
CA VAL A 488 22.68 17.97 -14.09
C VAL A 488 21.86 17.11 -13.13
N HIS A 489 20.91 17.74 -12.46
CA HIS A 489 19.90 17.10 -11.64
C HIS A 489 18.50 17.32 -12.23
N PHE A 490 17.75 16.23 -12.36
CA PHE A 490 16.35 16.24 -12.79
C PHE A 490 15.46 16.01 -11.56
N GLY A 491 14.68 17.02 -11.19
CA GLY A 491 13.90 17.04 -9.94
C GLY A 491 12.39 17.24 -10.10
N ALA A 492 11.89 17.43 -11.32
CA ALA A 492 10.46 17.55 -11.59
C ALA A 492 10.00 16.49 -12.60
N ASN A 493 8.74 16.09 -12.51
CA ASN A 493 8.15 15.02 -13.34
C ASN A 493 8.05 15.36 -14.84
N ASP A 494 8.25 16.62 -15.22
CA ASP A 494 8.27 17.12 -16.60
C ASP A 494 9.63 17.72 -17.02
N SER A 495 10.71 17.54 -16.25
CA SER A 495 12.05 18.06 -16.62
C SER A 495 12.57 17.44 -17.92
N PHE A 496 13.30 18.22 -18.74
CA PHE A 496 14.03 17.69 -19.91
C PHE A 496 15.17 18.60 -20.36
N LEU A 497 16.13 18.01 -21.07
CA LEU A 497 17.18 18.68 -21.83
C LEU A 497 17.08 18.28 -23.30
N ALA A 498 17.13 19.24 -24.22
CA ALA A 498 17.14 18.99 -25.67
C ALA A 498 18.44 19.52 -26.32
N LEU A 499 19.22 18.61 -26.91
CA LEU A 499 20.52 18.85 -27.58
C LEU A 499 20.40 18.75 -29.12
N GLU A 500 21.49 19.11 -29.83
CA GLU A 500 21.62 18.88 -31.28
C GLU A 500 21.38 17.41 -31.67
N PRO A 501 20.86 17.13 -32.88
CA PRO A 501 20.65 15.77 -33.38
C PRO A 501 21.93 14.91 -33.38
N LEU A 502 21.82 13.67 -32.89
CA LEU A 502 22.92 12.72 -32.81
C LEU A 502 23.42 12.32 -34.21
N LYS A 503 24.73 12.49 -34.45
CA LYS A 503 25.37 12.12 -35.72
C LYS A 503 25.71 10.62 -35.73
N THR A 504 24.89 9.82 -36.41
CA THR A 504 24.89 8.34 -36.38
C THR A 504 25.69 7.64 -37.49
N ARG A 505 26.33 8.39 -38.41
CA ARG A 505 26.97 7.83 -39.62
C ARG A 505 28.43 7.40 -39.39
N PRO A 506 28.83 6.14 -39.66
CA PRO A 506 28.05 4.91 -39.86
C PRO A 506 27.82 4.10 -38.57
N SER A 507 28.34 4.61 -37.46
CA SER A 507 28.19 4.09 -36.11
C SER A 507 28.05 5.25 -35.13
N SER A 508 27.54 4.97 -33.94
CA SER A 508 27.48 5.93 -32.84
C SER A 508 27.79 5.23 -31.52
N ASN A 509 28.45 5.95 -30.62
CA ASN A 509 28.69 5.52 -29.25
C ASN A 509 28.19 6.62 -28.31
N VAL A 510 27.26 6.29 -27.43
CA VAL A 510 26.78 7.17 -26.36
C VAL A 510 27.12 6.51 -25.03
N THR A 511 27.74 7.25 -24.12
CA THR A 511 27.99 6.81 -22.75
C THR A 511 27.28 7.75 -21.79
N LEU A 512 26.37 7.20 -20.99
CA LEU A 512 25.67 7.92 -19.92
C LEU A 512 26.30 7.52 -18.57
N HIS A 513 26.47 8.48 -17.67
CA HIS A 513 26.83 8.20 -16.27
C HIS A 513 25.79 8.87 -15.37
N PHE A 514 25.07 8.09 -14.56
CA PHE A 514 23.93 8.61 -13.78
C PHE A 514 23.73 7.83 -12.48
N ARG A 515 22.93 8.39 -11.58
CA ARG A 515 22.39 7.72 -10.39
C ARG A 515 20.93 8.08 -10.14
N THR A 516 20.14 7.13 -9.63
CA THR A 516 18.70 7.31 -9.35
C THR A 516 18.20 6.25 -8.36
N ASN A 517 17.03 6.50 -7.78
CA ASN A 517 16.23 5.52 -7.03
C ASN A 517 14.92 5.16 -7.77
N GLN A 518 14.65 5.76 -8.93
CA GLN A 518 13.38 5.66 -9.67
C GLN A 518 13.29 4.37 -10.50
N GLU A 519 12.12 3.72 -10.50
CA GLU A 519 11.92 2.47 -11.25
C GLU A 519 11.67 2.67 -12.75
N ASP A 520 10.92 3.71 -13.14
CA ASP A 520 10.46 3.96 -14.51
C ASP A 520 10.69 5.43 -14.92
N GLY A 521 11.08 5.73 -16.16
CA GLY A 521 11.25 7.12 -16.66
C GLY A 521 12.23 7.28 -17.84
N VAL A 522 12.11 8.34 -18.64
CA VAL A 522 12.91 8.50 -19.87
C VAL A 522 14.32 9.02 -19.60
N LEU A 523 15.35 8.25 -19.98
CA LEU A 523 16.76 8.67 -19.88
C LEU A 523 17.24 9.40 -21.14
N PHE A 524 16.89 8.87 -22.32
CA PHE A 524 17.37 9.31 -23.62
C PHE A 524 16.32 8.99 -24.69
N TYR A 525 16.04 9.94 -25.60
CA TYR A 525 15.16 9.70 -26.75
C TYR A 525 15.57 10.54 -27.98
N ILE A 526 15.61 9.89 -29.13
CA ILE A 526 15.68 10.52 -30.45
C ILE A 526 14.79 9.72 -31.41
N GLY A 527 13.86 10.37 -32.14
CA GLY A 527 12.96 9.61 -33.00
C GLY A 527 11.93 10.42 -33.79
N GLU A 528 11.69 10.01 -35.03
CA GLU A 528 10.73 10.61 -35.97
C GLU A 528 10.03 9.55 -36.84
N SER A 529 10.72 9.03 -37.87
CA SER A 529 10.29 7.91 -38.72
C SER A 529 11.00 6.58 -38.42
N ALA A 530 11.96 6.66 -37.50
CA ALA A 530 12.71 5.59 -36.83
C ALA A 530 13.12 6.18 -35.46
N HIS A 531 13.54 5.37 -34.48
CA HIS A 531 13.92 5.88 -33.16
C HIS A 531 14.96 5.06 -32.40
N LEU A 532 15.54 5.71 -31.40
CA LEU A 532 16.22 5.10 -30.27
C LEU A 532 15.69 5.73 -28.98
N ALA A 533 15.06 4.93 -28.14
CA ALA A 533 14.66 5.29 -26.79
C ALA A 533 15.42 4.44 -25.76
N VAL A 534 15.80 5.07 -24.66
CA VAL A 534 16.35 4.44 -23.47
C VAL A 534 15.56 4.96 -22.28
N GLU A 535 14.91 4.05 -21.58
CA GLU A 535 14.01 4.33 -20.46
C GLU A 535 14.40 3.42 -19.29
N LEU A 536 14.25 3.90 -18.06
CA LEU A 536 14.13 3.02 -16.90
C LEU A 536 12.80 2.29 -17.02
N PHE A 537 12.80 0.98 -16.75
CA PHE A 537 11.60 0.18 -16.58
C PHE A 537 11.81 -0.84 -15.47
N LYS A 538 11.06 -0.72 -14.37
CA LYS A 538 11.20 -1.54 -13.14
C LYS A 538 12.66 -1.65 -12.65
N GLY A 539 13.33 -0.51 -12.56
CA GLY A 539 14.71 -0.38 -12.10
C GLY A 539 15.77 -0.85 -13.10
N ARG A 540 15.39 -1.19 -14.34
CA ARG A 540 16.29 -1.71 -15.38
C ARG A 540 16.36 -0.77 -16.57
N ILE A 541 17.47 -0.75 -17.29
CA ILE A 541 17.51 -0.08 -18.59
C ILE A 541 16.70 -0.89 -19.60
N ARG A 542 15.60 -0.32 -20.11
CA ARG A 542 14.95 -0.75 -21.35
C ARG A 542 15.49 0.10 -22.50
N VAL A 543 15.86 -0.57 -23.60
CA VAL A 543 16.11 0.05 -24.90
C VAL A 543 14.98 -0.35 -25.85
N SER A 544 14.48 0.64 -26.60
CA SER A 544 13.61 0.43 -27.76
C SER A 544 14.29 1.03 -28.98
N TYR A 545 14.46 0.24 -30.04
CA TYR A 545 15.24 0.61 -31.22
C TYR A 545 14.54 0.19 -32.51
N ASP A 546 14.41 1.14 -33.42
CA ASP A 546 13.89 0.95 -34.77
C ASP A 546 14.83 1.52 -35.83
N VAL A 547 15.02 0.79 -36.92
CA VAL A 547 15.67 1.23 -38.15
C VAL A 547 14.78 0.94 -39.38
N GLY A 548 13.46 1.02 -39.22
CA GLY A 548 12.46 0.58 -40.20
C GLY A 548 12.21 -0.93 -40.13
N ASN A 549 12.12 -1.48 -38.92
CA ASN A 549 11.78 -2.87 -38.59
C ASN A 549 10.50 -2.93 -37.74
N TYR A 550 9.58 -3.81 -38.13
CA TYR A 550 8.31 -3.97 -37.46
C TYR A 550 8.05 -5.44 -37.10
N PRO A 551 7.57 -5.76 -35.87
CA PRO A 551 7.47 -4.89 -34.71
C PRO A 551 8.83 -4.32 -34.25
N VAL A 552 8.80 -3.26 -33.43
CA VAL A 552 9.99 -2.64 -32.84
C VAL A 552 10.74 -3.62 -31.92
N SER A 553 12.08 -3.60 -32.00
CA SER A 553 12.95 -4.43 -31.16
C SER A 553 13.15 -3.81 -29.78
N ASN A 554 13.12 -4.66 -28.75
CA ASN A 554 13.22 -4.26 -27.35
C ASN A 554 14.28 -5.10 -26.62
N MET A 555 15.03 -4.46 -25.73
CA MET A 555 16.11 -5.07 -24.97
C MET A 555 16.13 -4.52 -23.54
N PHE A 556 16.51 -5.32 -22.55
CA PHE A 556 16.54 -4.94 -21.13
C PHE A 556 17.88 -5.29 -20.49
N SER A 557 18.36 -4.52 -19.51
CA SER A 557 19.57 -4.86 -18.74
C SER A 557 19.37 -6.09 -17.85
N TYR A 558 20.43 -6.83 -17.60
CA TYR A 558 20.45 -7.89 -16.57
C TYR A 558 20.73 -7.32 -15.19
N GLU A 559 21.42 -6.19 -15.17
CA GLU A 559 21.71 -5.29 -14.08
C GLU A 559 20.45 -4.46 -13.72
N VAL A 560 20.30 -4.14 -12.43
CA VAL A 560 19.34 -3.17 -11.88
C VAL A 560 20.14 -1.90 -11.57
N VAL A 561 19.52 -0.73 -11.75
CA VAL A 561 20.21 0.58 -11.80
C VAL A 561 19.48 1.69 -11.02
N ASN A 562 18.68 1.30 -10.02
CA ASN A 562 17.91 2.22 -9.17
C ASN A 562 18.19 2.04 -7.66
N ASP A 563 19.41 1.63 -7.31
CA ASP A 563 19.90 1.46 -5.94
C ASP A 563 20.43 2.77 -5.30
N GLY A 564 20.58 3.82 -6.10
CA GLY A 564 21.11 5.14 -5.71
C GLY A 564 22.59 5.36 -6.01
N ASP A 565 23.31 4.33 -6.47
CA ASP A 565 24.72 4.38 -6.85
C ASP A 565 24.93 4.82 -8.32
N TRP A 566 26.19 5.02 -8.69
CA TRP A 566 26.62 5.62 -9.96
C TRP A 566 26.87 4.59 -11.07
N HIS A 567 25.88 4.42 -11.95
CA HIS A 567 25.94 3.49 -13.08
C HIS A 567 26.54 4.13 -14.34
N THR A 568 27.24 3.33 -15.14
CA THR A 568 27.78 3.67 -16.45
C THR A 568 27.11 2.83 -17.52
N VAL A 569 26.41 3.49 -18.45
CA VAL A 569 25.66 2.84 -19.54
C VAL A 569 26.29 3.18 -20.88
N GLU A 570 26.88 2.17 -21.51
CA GLU A 570 27.52 2.24 -22.83
C GLU A 570 26.57 1.73 -23.91
N LEU A 571 26.26 2.58 -24.89
CA LEU A 571 25.31 2.33 -25.97
C LEU A 571 26.02 2.47 -27.32
N LEU A 572 26.07 1.38 -28.09
CA LEU A 572 26.84 1.28 -29.33
C LEU A 572 25.94 0.83 -30.49
N THR A 573 25.75 1.71 -31.48
CA THR A 573 25.10 1.39 -32.75
C THR A 573 26.13 1.19 -33.83
N ILE A 574 26.09 0.06 -34.55
CA ILE A 574 26.90 -0.20 -35.74
C ILE A 574 25.97 -0.74 -36.83
N LYS A 575 25.72 0.06 -37.86
CA LYS A 575 24.67 -0.24 -38.86
C LYS A 575 23.32 -0.53 -38.17
N GLN A 576 22.71 -1.68 -38.46
CA GLN A 576 21.48 -2.20 -37.88
C GLN A 576 21.66 -2.83 -36.48
N ASN A 577 22.90 -3.04 -36.01
CA ASN A 577 23.15 -3.69 -34.74
C ASN A 577 23.20 -2.66 -33.61
N PHE A 578 22.44 -2.91 -32.55
CA PHE A 578 22.49 -2.15 -31.30
C PHE A 578 23.13 -3.01 -30.21
N THR A 579 24.01 -2.44 -29.39
CA THR A 579 24.64 -3.10 -28.24
C THR A 579 24.61 -2.19 -27.01
N MET A 580 24.32 -2.77 -25.85
CA MET A 580 24.29 -2.11 -24.54
C MET A 580 25.22 -2.84 -23.57
N ARG A 581 25.93 -2.09 -22.71
CA ARG A 581 26.59 -2.64 -21.52
C ARG A 581 26.37 -1.69 -20.33
N ILE A 582 26.14 -2.28 -19.16
CA ILE A 582 26.03 -1.59 -17.87
C ILE A 582 27.26 -1.95 -17.04
N ASP A 583 27.93 -0.98 -16.40
CA ASP A 583 28.96 -1.17 -15.37
C ASP A 583 30.04 -2.22 -15.65
N ARG A 584 30.49 -2.29 -16.92
CA ARG A 584 31.45 -3.29 -17.44
C ARG A 584 30.96 -4.76 -17.38
N GLY A 585 29.68 -4.97 -17.05
CA GLY A 585 28.97 -6.23 -17.03
C GLY A 585 28.71 -6.82 -18.43
N THR A 586 27.64 -7.62 -18.56
CA THR A 586 27.45 -8.44 -19.76
C THR A 586 26.84 -7.62 -20.89
N ALA A 587 27.59 -7.42 -21.98
CA ALA A 587 27.05 -6.76 -23.15
C ALA A 587 25.88 -7.55 -23.77
N ARG A 588 24.74 -6.87 -23.99
CA ARG A 588 23.60 -7.41 -24.74
C ARG A 588 23.53 -6.73 -26.11
N SER A 589 23.16 -7.48 -27.14
CA SER A 589 22.99 -6.96 -28.51
C SER A 589 21.69 -7.43 -29.14
N ILE A 590 21.16 -6.61 -30.04
CA ILE A 590 20.07 -6.94 -30.98
C ILE A 590 20.51 -6.62 -32.41
N ILE A 591 20.03 -7.42 -33.36
CA ILE A 591 20.28 -7.30 -34.80
C ILE A 591 18.92 -6.99 -35.44
N ASN A 592 18.84 -6.00 -36.32
CA ASN A 592 17.54 -5.49 -36.78
C ASN A 592 17.41 -5.60 -38.30
N ASP A 593 16.48 -6.41 -38.77
CA ASP A 593 16.23 -6.67 -40.20
C ASP A 593 15.49 -5.49 -40.90
N GLY A 594 15.71 -4.26 -40.43
CA GLY A 594 14.99 -3.07 -40.89
C GLY A 594 15.51 -2.53 -42.22
N LEU A 595 14.65 -1.82 -42.95
CA LEU A 595 14.93 -1.34 -44.30
C LEU A 595 16.09 -0.33 -44.40
N ASN A 596 16.49 0.30 -43.29
CA ASN A 596 17.63 1.22 -43.25
C ASN A 596 18.91 0.50 -42.78
N GLU A 597 20.03 0.81 -43.42
CA GLU A 597 21.35 0.28 -43.00
C GLU A 597 21.80 0.83 -41.63
N TYR A 598 21.29 1.99 -41.20
CA TYR A 598 21.60 2.61 -39.91
C TYR A 598 20.49 3.58 -39.49
N LEU A 599 20.43 3.92 -38.19
CA LEU A 599 19.48 4.89 -37.63
C LEU A 599 19.64 6.26 -38.29
N GLN A 600 18.61 6.71 -39.01
CA GLN A 600 18.55 8.02 -39.67
C GLN A 600 17.42 8.84 -39.08
N VAL A 601 17.77 9.77 -38.18
CA VAL A 601 16.81 10.68 -37.52
C VAL A 601 17.42 12.08 -37.47
N ALA A 602 16.60 13.10 -37.74
CA ALA A 602 16.99 14.50 -37.73
C ALA A 602 16.39 15.31 -36.56
N SER A 603 15.57 14.68 -35.71
CA SER A 603 15.00 15.31 -34.51
C SER A 603 16.09 15.72 -33.51
N PRO A 604 15.81 16.71 -32.63
CA PRO A 604 16.63 16.94 -31.45
C PRO A 604 16.82 15.66 -30.62
N LEU A 605 17.91 15.62 -29.87
CA LEU A 605 18.17 14.57 -28.88
C LEU A 605 17.63 15.03 -27.53
N TYR A 606 16.70 14.27 -26.95
CA TYR A 606 16.14 14.54 -25.62
C TYR A 606 16.80 13.66 -24.56
N ILE A 607 17.06 14.26 -23.39
CA ILE A 607 17.69 13.61 -22.24
C ILE A 607 16.87 13.92 -20.98
N GLY A 608 16.67 12.89 -20.17
CA GLY A 608 16.00 12.97 -18.86
C GLY A 608 14.48 13.17 -18.89
N GLY A 609 13.85 13.36 -20.06
CA GLY A 609 12.41 13.53 -20.21
C GLY A 609 12.01 13.98 -21.61
N LEU A 610 10.72 14.29 -21.81
CA LEU A 610 10.15 14.66 -23.11
C LEU A 610 9.16 15.84 -23.03
N PRO A 611 9.15 16.76 -24.01
CA PRO A 611 8.02 17.68 -24.23
C PRO A 611 6.71 16.90 -24.49
N LYS A 612 5.57 17.46 -24.08
CA LYS A 612 4.26 16.75 -24.08
C LYS A 612 3.84 16.23 -25.47
N GLU A 613 4.10 17.00 -26.52
CA GLU A 613 3.79 16.66 -27.90
C GLU A 613 4.68 15.51 -28.41
N VAL A 614 5.95 15.53 -28.02
CA VAL A 614 6.94 14.49 -28.36
C VAL A 614 6.62 13.20 -27.61
N ALA A 615 6.30 13.29 -26.31
CA ALA A 615 5.83 12.18 -25.49
C ALA A 615 4.59 11.51 -26.10
N GLN A 616 3.55 12.28 -26.46
CA GLN A 616 2.34 11.74 -27.10
C GLN A 616 2.64 11.06 -28.44
N SER A 617 3.53 11.63 -29.27
CA SER A 617 3.97 11.01 -30.53
C SER A 617 4.74 9.70 -30.28
N ALA A 618 5.67 9.71 -29.32
CA ALA A 618 6.51 8.55 -28.99
C ALA A 618 5.70 7.39 -28.37
N SER A 619 4.75 7.67 -27.47
CA SER A 619 3.84 6.66 -26.94
C SER A 619 2.88 6.10 -28.00
N ARG A 620 2.45 6.90 -29.00
CA ARG A 620 1.56 6.43 -30.07
C ARG A 620 2.28 5.64 -31.17
N ARG A 621 3.52 5.99 -31.53
CA ARG A 621 4.28 5.33 -32.61
C ARG A 621 5.15 4.18 -32.12
N TRP A 622 5.76 4.35 -30.95
CA TRP A 622 6.84 3.47 -30.45
C TRP A 622 6.48 2.80 -29.12
N HIS A 623 5.38 3.21 -28.50
CA HIS A 623 4.85 2.68 -27.24
C HIS A 623 5.93 2.62 -26.13
N LEU A 624 6.60 3.75 -25.90
CA LEU A 624 7.30 4.04 -24.63
C LEU A 624 6.32 3.78 -23.48
N LYS A 625 6.76 3.02 -22.45
CA LYS A 625 5.84 2.56 -21.38
C LYS A 625 5.54 3.69 -20.41
N ASP A 626 6.57 4.47 -20.08
CA ASP A 626 6.47 5.74 -19.36
C ASP A 626 7.07 6.87 -20.22
N THR A 627 6.54 8.08 -20.06
CA THR A 627 7.05 9.32 -20.66
C THR A 627 7.33 10.41 -19.61
N GLY A 628 7.19 10.07 -18.33
CA GLY A 628 7.66 10.89 -17.22
C GLY A 628 9.17 11.16 -17.29
N SER A 629 9.56 12.29 -16.72
CA SER A 629 10.96 12.63 -16.51
C SER A 629 11.66 11.56 -15.66
N PHE A 630 12.88 11.23 -16.05
CA PHE A 630 13.88 10.71 -15.11
C PHE A 630 14.07 11.71 -13.97
N SER A 631 14.28 11.19 -12.77
CA SER A 631 14.65 11.94 -11.58
C SER A 631 15.92 11.34 -10.98
N GLY A 632 16.82 12.21 -10.54
CA GLY A 632 18.17 11.84 -10.13
C GLY A 632 19.21 12.71 -10.83
N CYS A 633 20.43 12.20 -10.91
CA CYS A 633 21.60 12.95 -11.33
C CYS A 633 22.27 12.29 -12.55
N MET A 634 22.70 13.10 -13.52
CA MET A 634 23.59 12.66 -14.61
C MET A 634 24.88 13.49 -14.60
N GLU A 635 26.01 12.86 -14.92
CA GLU A 635 27.25 13.57 -15.26
C GLU A 635 27.94 12.99 -16.50
N ARG A 636 28.94 13.71 -17.01
CA ARG A 636 29.96 13.21 -17.96
C ARG A 636 29.40 12.41 -19.14
N MET A 637 28.35 12.89 -19.80
CA MET A 637 27.79 12.24 -20.98
C MET A 637 28.75 12.33 -22.17
N TYR A 638 29.15 11.20 -22.75
CA TYR A 638 29.98 11.16 -23.95
C TYR A 638 29.15 10.80 -25.19
N MET A 639 29.31 11.57 -26.27
CA MET A 639 28.74 11.27 -27.58
C MET A 639 29.86 11.17 -28.62
N ASN A 640 29.94 10.02 -29.30
CA ASN A 640 30.96 9.67 -30.27
C ASN A 640 32.40 9.95 -29.77
N GLY A 641 32.66 9.65 -28.49
CA GLY A 641 33.95 9.85 -27.82
C GLY A 641 34.27 11.29 -27.41
N ARG A 642 33.33 12.24 -27.57
CA ARG A 642 33.46 13.62 -27.09
C ARG A 642 32.58 13.84 -25.86
N LEU A 643 33.08 14.57 -24.87
CA LEU A 643 32.29 15.04 -23.75
C LEU A 643 31.22 16.03 -24.25
N SER A 644 29.99 15.86 -23.79
CA SER A 644 28.84 16.68 -24.17
C SER A 644 28.67 17.81 -23.15
N ASP A 645 28.43 19.03 -23.63
CA ASP A 645 27.98 20.12 -22.77
C ASP A 645 26.46 20.00 -22.57
N LEU A 646 26.04 19.72 -21.34
CA LEU A 646 24.62 19.60 -20.98
C LEU A 646 23.97 20.97 -20.79
N GLY A 647 24.76 22.05 -20.79
CA GLY A 647 24.29 23.44 -20.68
C GLY A 647 23.92 24.06 -22.03
N ALA A 648 24.45 23.52 -23.14
CA ALA A 648 24.30 24.07 -24.48
C ALA A 648 22.91 23.87 -25.13
N GLY A 649 22.04 23.05 -24.51
CA GLY A 649 20.71 22.73 -25.02
C GLY A 649 19.58 23.59 -24.47
N GLN A 650 18.37 23.41 -25.02
CA GLN A 650 17.16 23.90 -24.38
C GLN A 650 16.90 23.08 -23.11
N GLN A 651 16.86 23.75 -21.97
CA GLN A 651 16.58 23.15 -20.66
C GLN A 651 15.18 23.55 -20.17
N HIS A 652 14.47 22.61 -19.56
CA HIS A 652 13.21 22.86 -18.86
C HIS A 652 13.26 22.15 -17.52
N LYS A 653 13.19 22.92 -16.41
CA LYS A 653 13.25 22.42 -15.02
C LYS A 653 14.43 21.48 -14.71
N VAL A 654 15.56 21.65 -15.38
CA VAL A 654 16.83 20.98 -15.06
C VAL A 654 17.63 21.88 -14.12
N ALA A 655 18.24 21.32 -13.08
CA ALA A 655 19.11 22.04 -12.16
C ALA A 655 20.60 21.74 -12.47
N PRO A 656 21.50 22.73 -12.36
CA PRO A 656 22.93 22.52 -12.55
C PRO A 656 23.55 21.78 -11.36
N GLY A 657 24.50 20.88 -11.64
CA GLY A 657 25.14 20.09 -10.58
C GLY A 657 24.23 19.00 -9.99
N CYS A 658 24.71 18.36 -8.92
CA CYS A 658 24.00 17.32 -8.21
C CYS A 658 24.28 17.40 -6.70
N GLY A 659 23.79 18.48 -6.06
CA GLY A 659 23.83 18.59 -4.61
C GLY A 659 23.05 17.45 -3.97
N GLY A 660 23.65 16.77 -2.99
CA GLY A 660 22.98 15.77 -2.17
C GLY A 660 22.84 16.27 -0.74
N GLU A 661 21.74 15.92 -0.09
CA GLU A 661 21.72 15.86 1.36
C GLU A 661 22.61 14.68 1.80
N GLU A 662 23.71 14.95 2.50
CA GLU A 662 24.49 13.89 3.16
C GLU A 662 23.72 13.41 4.39
N THR A 663 22.77 12.50 4.18
CA THR A 663 21.95 11.92 5.27
C THR A 663 22.81 11.08 6.21
N VAL A 664 23.03 11.59 7.42
CA VAL A 664 23.86 10.97 8.47
C VAL A 664 23.33 9.61 8.91
N ARG A 665 23.96 8.54 8.40
CA ARG A 665 24.07 7.16 8.94
C ARG A 665 25.39 6.60 8.41
N ASP A 666 26.22 5.86 9.12
CA ASP A 666 26.17 5.34 10.50
C ASP A 666 27.64 5.30 11.02
N GLN A 667 28.03 5.00 12.27
CA GLN A 667 27.39 4.26 13.37
C GLN A 667 27.61 4.94 14.73
N GLY A 668 26.87 4.51 15.75
CA GLY A 668 27.20 4.77 17.14
C GLY A 668 27.07 3.53 18.03
N LEU A 669 28.19 2.99 18.52
CA LEU A 669 28.21 2.04 19.67
C LEU A 669 29.60 2.00 20.34
N ASN A 670 29.68 2.61 21.53
CA ASN A 670 30.56 2.35 22.68
C ASN A 670 32.04 1.93 22.51
N GLY A 671 32.93 2.71 23.15
CA GLY A 671 33.76 2.14 24.24
C GLY A 671 35.27 2.45 24.23
N ASN A 672 35.69 3.36 25.13
CA ASN A 672 37.03 3.52 25.75
C ASN A 672 38.27 3.43 24.83
N ASP A 673 39.13 4.46 24.76
CA ASP A 673 40.10 4.67 25.86
C ASP A 673 40.61 6.12 26.00
N GLN A 674 41.39 6.39 27.06
CA GLN A 674 41.90 7.74 27.39
C GLN A 674 43.37 7.96 26.97
N HIS A 675 43.70 9.08 26.31
CA HIS A 675 44.60 10.14 26.86
C HIS A 675 44.96 11.31 25.92
N MET A 676 45.05 12.51 26.51
CA MET A 676 45.94 13.66 26.20
C MET A 676 46.15 14.15 24.74
N SER A 677 45.22 15.02 24.31
CA SER A 677 45.49 16.43 23.94
C SER A 677 46.94 16.88 23.67
N THR A 678 47.21 17.32 22.43
CA THR A 678 48.13 18.43 22.12
C THR A 678 47.50 19.38 21.09
N THR A 679 47.99 20.63 21.01
CA THR A 679 47.20 21.77 20.53
C THR A 679 47.63 22.31 19.17
N THR A 680 46.68 22.59 18.27
CA THR A 680 46.84 23.62 17.22
C THR A 680 45.49 24.27 16.86
N LYS A 681 45.51 25.46 16.25
CA LYS A 681 44.33 26.35 16.12
C LYS A 681 43.67 26.31 14.73
N GLN A 682 42.41 26.73 14.70
CA GLN A 682 41.60 27.02 13.51
C GLN A 682 42.29 27.98 12.54
N LEU A 683 42.01 27.81 11.24
CA LEU A 683 41.90 28.87 10.24
C LEU A 683 41.07 28.34 9.06
N GLY A 684 39.94 28.99 8.76
CA GLY A 684 39.16 28.73 7.55
C GLY A 684 39.44 29.81 6.49
N PRO A 685 39.32 29.49 5.18
CA PRO A 685 39.37 30.50 4.13
C PRO A 685 38.14 31.41 4.18
N LYS A 686 38.28 32.63 3.67
CA LYS A 686 37.22 33.66 3.66
C LYS A 686 36.53 33.73 2.30
N GLU A 687 35.31 34.27 2.32
CA GLU A 687 34.71 34.94 1.17
C GLU A 687 35.43 36.29 0.93
N GLU A 688 35.60 36.68 -0.33
CA GLU A 688 36.08 38.02 -0.71
C GLU A 688 35.06 38.70 -1.65
N GLU A 689 34.38 39.73 -1.14
CA GLU A 689 33.60 40.66 -1.97
C GLU A 689 34.54 41.57 -2.76
N CYS A 690 34.25 41.78 -4.05
CA CYS A 690 34.97 42.76 -4.88
C CYS A 690 34.02 43.88 -5.36
N GLN A 691 34.15 45.06 -4.75
CA GLN A 691 33.43 46.26 -5.17
C GLN A 691 33.98 46.82 -6.50
N HIS A 692 33.09 47.37 -7.33
CA HIS A 692 33.47 48.01 -8.59
C HIS A 692 34.28 49.30 -8.39
N ASN A 693 35.22 49.55 -9.31
CA ASN A 693 35.65 50.91 -9.65
C ASN A 693 36.00 51.00 -11.15
N ASN A 694 35.62 52.12 -11.79
CA ASN A 694 35.77 52.32 -13.24
C ASN A 694 37.09 52.99 -13.61
N THR A 695 37.81 52.46 -14.61
CA THR A 695 38.65 53.24 -15.53
C THR A 695 38.81 52.51 -16.87
N LEU A 696 38.92 53.26 -17.98
CA LEU A 696 39.10 52.70 -19.33
C LEU A 696 40.58 52.51 -19.67
N THR A 697 40.92 51.53 -20.52
CA THR A 697 41.55 51.74 -21.86
C THR A 697 41.75 50.43 -22.62
N ASN A 698 42.04 50.52 -23.92
CA ASN A 698 42.10 49.44 -24.91
C ASN A 698 43.41 48.61 -24.90
N GLU A 699 43.43 47.57 -25.75
CA GLU A 699 44.62 46.85 -26.30
C GLU A 699 45.40 45.92 -25.31
N VAL A 700 45.96 44.76 -25.72
CA VAL A 700 45.84 43.95 -26.95
C VAL A 700 46.13 42.45 -26.64
N GLN A 701 45.97 41.58 -27.65
CA GLN A 701 46.28 40.13 -27.65
C GLN A 701 47.62 39.71 -27.00
N VAL A 702 47.74 38.44 -26.55
CA VAL A 702 48.52 37.37 -27.25
C VAL A 702 48.35 35.99 -26.56
N ASN A 703 48.51 34.93 -27.37
CA ASN A 703 48.39 33.50 -27.06
C ASN A 703 49.13 32.98 -25.80
N CYS A 704 48.63 31.86 -25.27
CA CYS A 704 49.46 30.82 -24.65
C CYS A 704 49.26 29.47 -25.35
N GLN A 705 50.36 28.80 -25.73
CA GLN A 705 50.36 27.36 -26.08
C GLN A 705 50.85 26.54 -24.87
N HIS A 706 50.55 25.23 -24.86
CA HIS A 706 51.05 24.29 -23.85
C HIS A 706 52.58 24.20 -23.83
N ASN A 707 53.14 23.91 -22.64
CA ASN A 707 53.80 22.60 -22.49
C ASN A 707 53.84 22.12 -21.03
N ASN A 708 54.00 20.80 -20.86
CA ASN A 708 54.13 20.15 -19.56
C ASN A 708 55.55 20.24 -19.00
N THR A 709 55.68 20.30 -17.68
CA THR A 709 56.68 19.50 -16.95
C THR A 709 56.23 19.18 -15.52
N LEU A 710 56.45 17.93 -15.09
CA LEU A 710 56.39 17.50 -13.69
C LEU A 710 57.80 17.59 -13.08
N THR A 711 57.90 17.92 -11.80
CA THR A 711 59.10 17.71 -10.99
C THR A 711 58.72 17.23 -9.59
N ASN A 712 59.03 15.96 -9.29
CA ASN A 712 59.08 15.46 -7.92
C ASN A 712 60.51 15.66 -7.40
N GLU A 713 60.67 15.99 -6.11
CA GLU A 713 61.91 15.67 -5.39
C GLU A 713 61.62 14.97 -4.05
N VAL A 714 62.13 13.74 -3.96
CA VAL A 714 62.85 13.16 -2.82
C VAL A 714 62.30 13.41 -1.41
N GLN A 715 61.65 12.40 -0.82
CA GLN A 715 62.40 11.46 0.04
C GLN A 715 61.82 10.04 -0.01
#